data_AF-A0A960VB62-F1
#
_entry.id   AF-A0A960VB62-F1
#
_cell.length_a   1.000
_cell.length_b   1.000
_cell.length_c   1.000
_cell.angle_alpha   90.00
_cell.angle_beta   90.00
_cell.angle_gamma   90.00
#
_symmetry.space_group_name_H-M   'P 1'
#
loop_
_entity.id
_entity.type
_entity.pdbx_description
1 polymer ?
#
loop_
_entity_poly.entity_id
_entity_poly.type
_entity_poly.pdbx_seq_one_letter_code
_entity_poly.pdbx_strand_id
1 'polypeptide(L)'
;ISQLREKDESLSNLISHLNKAISITKSIEEKEELAKLNSIVAGKAENSAAFTSAYYYLNIAISLLPPNSWNSSYEFTFDLFLRKAQCSYIIGSFDESETLFSEIIKNAKSNLDKGRVYEIKVVQYANQNHLVKAVDTGLEGLKLFGFNLPRSPSLPRVLVEVIFAWKAQGKRKTKDLLNLPEVKDAETLMVARLLNHLTSPSYGTNQNLFALVVVKGVILALKKGVNESSAYMFGLYAALVGSKLLLFKAGEEYGHLAINLSLRFSNLRQRCRSHFAMGTFVYGWTRHVRDSFTYSLEAFRLARETGDNIYSAYSIVEYCDKLMFLGKDLKSTQEEVGKYTHYVVEQIQDRWIGTLMLAMNQSLLNLLGKTNSKETLSDGFFNEEDYTREINQEGEGQMDWYHTNKSKILYLYGDYDKALEMAKKAEEKMVYSFATMLSGEHNFYHSLILCALINKYPGRKRKYLFQIWLNNLFLKIWAGANKENFLHRTLLVDAEVARIKKQYEKAEILYNRAIEEAKKAGYLQNEALANELAGKYYADRDLIKSARSYILDAYSGYERWGAVHKIKIMENDWMGKVGLSLRSGVNSNYMKTITERNTTDISGTSSTSMILDIFSIMKSSQAISEEIKVSSLLEKMLNILIENAGAEKGVFLVNRNNGLFIEAKMDSGSEKIDSGLKIPLEKFEELPISIINYVLRTRENLVIADASVSPLFKMDPFIINKKIKSIFCMPVLYQAKLFGILYLENNLATDAFSESRAEIVNLLSSQISISLNNAILYSDMEEMAKSFSRFVPGQFLEFLGKKNIQEISAGDAMPHKMTILFSDIRDFTNISEKMDVKDNFGFLNSYMKRMEPIIKKNEGFIDKFIG
;
A
#
# COMPACT_ATOMS: atom_id res chain seq x y z
N ILE A 1 32.78 -1.71 -40.04
CA ILE A 1 32.28 -2.37 -38.80
C ILE A 1 32.72 -1.61 -37.55
N SER A 2 34.01 -1.25 -37.41
CA SER A 2 34.53 -0.43 -36.29
C SER A 2 33.88 0.95 -36.14
N GLN A 3 33.49 1.61 -37.24
CA GLN A 3 32.83 2.93 -37.25
C GLN A 3 31.32 2.90 -36.96
N LEU A 4 30.67 1.73 -36.89
CA LEU A 4 29.20 1.60 -36.82
C LEU A 4 28.68 1.25 -35.42
N ARG A 5 29.56 1.20 -34.41
CA ARG A 5 29.17 0.86 -33.02
C ARG A 5 28.29 1.93 -32.34
N GLU A 6 28.15 3.12 -32.90
CA GLU A 6 27.50 4.28 -32.25
C GLU A 6 26.05 4.57 -32.68
N LYS A 7 25.42 3.83 -33.61
CA LYS A 7 24.01 4.05 -34.01
C LYS A 7 23.18 2.76 -33.99
N ASP A 8 22.27 2.64 -33.01
CA ASP A 8 21.60 1.39 -32.61
C ASP A 8 20.67 0.74 -33.65
N GLU A 9 19.83 1.50 -34.35
CA GLU A 9 18.93 0.93 -35.39
C GLU A 9 19.67 0.51 -36.67
N SER A 10 20.83 1.14 -36.95
CA SER A 10 21.60 0.88 -38.16
C SER A 10 22.28 -0.50 -38.15
N LEU A 11 22.73 -0.96 -36.97
CA LEU A 11 23.43 -2.23 -36.84
C LEU A 11 22.49 -3.43 -37.04
N SER A 12 21.33 -3.47 -36.39
CA SER A 12 20.39 -4.59 -36.51
C SER A 12 19.87 -4.75 -37.94
N ASN A 13 19.55 -3.63 -38.62
CA ASN A 13 19.13 -3.66 -40.02
C ASN A 13 20.25 -4.17 -40.93
N LEU A 14 21.49 -3.69 -40.73
CA LEU A 14 22.65 -4.17 -41.48
C LEU A 14 22.88 -5.68 -41.30
N ILE A 15 22.84 -6.18 -40.07
CA ILE A 15 23.02 -7.62 -39.80
C ILE A 15 21.87 -8.43 -40.41
N SER A 16 20.62 -7.94 -40.34
CA SER A 16 19.49 -8.57 -41.02
C SER A 16 19.69 -8.69 -42.53
N HIS A 17 20.27 -7.66 -43.17
CA HIS A 17 20.64 -7.72 -44.59
C HIS A 17 21.78 -8.72 -44.87
N LEU A 18 22.83 -8.74 -44.03
CA LEU A 18 23.91 -9.72 -44.15
C LEU A 18 23.41 -11.15 -43.97
N ASN A 19 22.45 -11.37 -43.06
CA ASN A 19 21.83 -12.68 -42.83
C ASN A 19 21.09 -13.21 -44.07
N LYS A 20 20.56 -12.33 -44.93
CA LYS A 20 19.97 -12.74 -46.22
C LYS A 20 21.02 -13.24 -47.24
N ALA A 21 22.29 -12.89 -47.05
CA ALA A 21 23.40 -13.29 -47.91
C ALA A 21 24.14 -14.56 -47.43
N ILE A 22 23.67 -15.24 -46.37
CA ILE A 22 24.33 -16.43 -45.81
C ILE A 22 24.59 -17.53 -46.85
N SER A 23 23.69 -17.71 -47.83
CA SER A 23 23.82 -18.75 -48.86
C SER A 23 25.01 -18.55 -49.80
N ILE A 24 25.58 -17.34 -49.88
CA ILE A 24 26.73 -17.02 -50.74
C ILE A 24 28.03 -16.81 -49.94
N THR A 25 27.98 -16.80 -48.61
CA THR A 25 29.16 -16.73 -47.73
C THR A 25 29.88 -18.08 -47.71
N LYS A 26 31.10 -18.13 -48.27
CA LYS A 26 31.82 -19.40 -48.49
C LYS A 26 32.97 -19.66 -47.52
N SER A 27 33.63 -18.62 -46.99
CA SER A 27 34.75 -18.83 -46.07
C SER A 27 34.27 -19.15 -44.65
N ILE A 28 35.10 -19.89 -43.90
CA ILE A 28 34.80 -20.20 -42.49
C ILE A 28 34.90 -18.92 -41.65
N GLU A 29 35.85 -18.05 -41.99
CA GLU A 29 36.16 -16.82 -41.29
C GLU A 29 35.00 -15.80 -41.38
N GLU A 30 34.41 -15.64 -42.56
CA GLU A 30 33.24 -14.76 -42.75
C GLU A 30 32.02 -15.27 -41.97
N LYS A 31 31.83 -16.59 -41.88
CA LYS A 31 30.74 -17.19 -41.11
C LYS A 31 30.93 -16.97 -39.61
N GLU A 32 32.16 -17.14 -39.10
CA GLU A 32 32.48 -16.88 -37.70
C GLU A 32 32.32 -15.40 -37.33
N GLU A 33 32.73 -14.48 -38.20
CA GLU A 33 32.54 -13.05 -37.98
C GLU A 33 31.05 -12.67 -37.98
N LEU A 34 30.27 -13.22 -38.92
CA LEU A 34 28.82 -13.03 -38.95
C LEU A 34 28.13 -13.63 -37.72
N ALA A 35 28.58 -14.78 -37.21
CA ALA A 35 28.08 -15.36 -35.96
C ALA A 35 28.32 -14.44 -34.75
N LYS A 36 29.51 -13.83 -34.66
CA LYS A 36 29.83 -12.84 -33.60
C LYS A 36 28.93 -11.60 -33.69
N LEU A 37 28.68 -11.10 -34.89
CA LEU A 37 27.79 -9.95 -35.10
C LEU A 37 26.34 -10.27 -34.68
N ASN A 38 25.83 -11.45 -35.05
CA ASN A 38 24.52 -11.93 -34.62
C ASN A 38 24.45 -12.06 -33.09
N SER A 39 25.49 -12.58 -32.43
CA SER A 39 25.57 -12.67 -30.96
C SER A 39 25.45 -11.30 -30.27
N ILE A 40 26.09 -10.27 -30.84
CA ILE A 40 26.03 -8.90 -30.32
C ILE A 40 24.62 -8.32 -30.46
N VAL A 41 23.99 -8.48 -31.63
CA VAL A 41 22.62 -7.99 -31.85
C VAL A 41 21.62 -8.74 -30.97
N ALA A 42 21.80 -10.05 -30.80
CA ALA A 42 21.02 -10.83 -29.84
C ALA A 42 21.14 -10.26 -28.42
N GLY A 43 22.35 -9.90 -27.98
CA GLY A 43 22.60 -9.34 -26.64
C GLY A 43 21.87 -8.01 -26.42
N LYS A 44 21.84 -7.18 -27.46
CA LYS A 44 21.05 -5.94 -27.44
C LYS A 44 19.55 -6.22 -27.35
N ALA A 45 19.05 -7.19 -28.10
CA ALA A 45 17.65 -7.59 -28.06
C ALA A 45 17.26 -8.20 -26.69
N GLU A 46 18.14 -8.99 -26.06
CA GLU A 46 17.94 -9.49 -24.69
C GLU A 46 17.83 -8.33 -23.69
N ASN A 47 18.71 -7.33 -23.79
CA ASN A 47 18.70 -6.16 -22.91
C ASN A 47 17.44 -5.29 -23.07
N SER A 48 16.77 -5.32 -24.22
CA SER A 48 15.49 -4.65 -24.45
C SER A 48 14.27 -5.56 -24.25
N ALA A 49 14.46 -6.76 -23.68
CA ALA A 49 13.43 -7.78 -23.48
C ALA A 49 12.75 -8.29 -24.77
N ALA A 50 13.38 -8.09 -25.94
CA ALA A 50 12.92 -8.60 -27.23
C ALA A 50 13.41 -10.04 -27.48
N PHE A 51 12.99 -10.99 -26.63
CA PHE A 51 13.50 -12.36 -26.61
C PHE A 51 13.25 -13.16 -27.90
N THR A 52 12.15 -12.90 -28.62
CA THR A 52 11.90 -13.51 -29.94
C THR A 52 12.94 -13.07 -30.98
N SER A 53 13.31 -11.78 -30.97
CA SER A 53 14.37 -11.24 -31.83
C SER A 53 15.73 -11.79 -31.43
N ALA A 54 16.03 -11.84 -30.12
CA ALA A 54 17.26 -12.44 -29.63
C ALA A 54 17.40 -13.91 -30.07
N TYR A 55 16.34 -14.70 -29.90
CA TYR A 55 16.27 -16.09 -30.35
C TYR A 55 16.58 -16.22 -31.85
N TYR A 56 15.99 -15.37 -32.71
CA TYR A 56 16.24 -15.36 -34.15
C TYR A 56 17.73 -15.18 -34.48
N TYR A 57 18.37 -14.16 -33.89
CA TYR A 57 19.79 -13.89 -34.13
C TYR A 57 20.70 -14.98 -33.54
N LEU A 58 20.37 -15.54 -32.37
CA LEU A 58 21.11 -16.66 -31.77
C LEU A 58 21.01 -17.92 -32.62
N ASN A 59 19.83 -18.20 -33.19
CA ASN A 59 19.64 -19.35 -34.07
C ASN A 59 20.50 -19.25 -35.34
N ILE A 60 20.61 -18.04 -35.90
CA ILE A 60 21.52 -17.78 -37.03
C ILE A 60 22.98 -17.89 -36.61
N ALA A 61 23.36 -17.32 -35.46
CA ALA A 61 24.73 -17.41 -34.96
C ALA A 61 25.17 -18.86 -34.79
N ILE A 62 24.31 -19.72 -34.25
CA ILE A 62 24.59 -21.16 -34.05
C ILE A 62 24.68 -21.91 -35.37
N SER A 63 23.82 -21.61 -36.36
CA SER A 63 23.86 -22.30 -37.66
C SER A 63 25.11 -21.99 -38.50
N LEU A 64 25.80 -20.90 -38.17
CA LEU A 64 27.06 -20.48 -38.79
C LEU A 64 28.30 -21.11 -38.13
N LEU A 65 28.15 -21.78 -36.98
CA LEU A 65 29.27 -22.41 -36.29
C LEU A 65 29.77 -23.65 -37.05
N PRO A 66 31.10 -23.92 -37.06
CA PRO A 66 31.63 -25.15 -37.62
C PRO A 66 31.24 -26.37 -36.76
N PRO A 67 31.16 -27.59 -37.32
CA PRO A 67 30.75 -28.79 -36.57
C PRO A 67 31.63 -29.13 -35.35
N ASN A 68 32.89 -28.66 -35.33
CA ASN A 68 33.84 -28.85 -34.23
C ASN A 68 33.93 -27.64 -33.27
N SER A 69 32.96 -26.72 -33.31
CA SER A 69 32.94 -25.47 -32.54
C SER A 69 33.07 -25.65 -31.02
N TRP A 70 32.49 -26.72 -30.46
CA TRP A 70 32.67 -27.09 -29.05
C TRP A 70 34.14 -27.32 -28.65
N ASN A 71 34.99 -27.68 -29.61
CA ASN A 71 36.44 -27.84 -29.41
C ASN A 71 37.22 -26.58 -29.85
N SER A 72 36.94 -26.04 -31.04
CA SER A 72 37.71 -24.93 -31.63
C SER A 72 37.39 -23.56 -31.04
N SER A 73 36.17 -23.35 -30.52
CA SER A 73 35.68 -22.07 -29.98
C SER A 73 34.69 -22.32 -28.83
N TYR A 74 35.13 -23.07 -27.82
CA TYR A 74 34.31 -23.53 -26.71
C TYR A 74 33.53 -22.42 -26.01
N GLU A 75 34.20 -21.34 -25.57
CA GLU A 75 33.56 -20.28 -24.77
C GLU A 75 32.43 -19.57 -25.55
N PHE A 76 32.68 -19.27 -26.82
CA PHE A 76 31.70 -18.62 -27.69
C PHE A 76 30.51 -19.55 -28.02
N THR A 77 30.80 -20.83 -28.28
CA THR A 77 29.77 -21.84 -28.53
C THR A 77 28.90 -22.05 -27.29
N PHE A 78 29.53 -22.19 -26.12
CA PHE A 78 28.83 -22.33 -24.84
C PHE A 78 27.91 -21.14 -24.56
N ASP A 79 28.39 -19.90 -24.73
CA ASP A 79 27.59 -18.68 -24.53
C ASP A 79 26.36 -18.65 -25.44
N LEU A 80 26.54 -18.91 -26.74
CA LEU A 80 25.46 -18.91 -27.72
C LEU A 80 24.37 -19.94 -27.39
N PHE A 81 24.78 -21.18 -27.11
CA PHE A 81 23.83 -22.24 -26.78
C PHE A 81 23.09 -21.95 -25.46
N LEU A 82 23.80 -21.46 -24.44
CA LEU A 82 23.20 -21.13 -23.15
C LEU A 82 22.16 -20.00 -23.28
N ARG A 83 22.50 -18.92 -24.00
CA ARG A 83 21.60 -17.80 -24.27
C ARG A 83 20.42 -18.22 -25.13
N LYS A 84 20.63 -19.08 -26.14
CA LYS A 84 19.52 -19.63 -26.93
C LYS A 84 18.59 -20.46 -26.07
N ALA A 85 19.12 -21.33 -25.20
CA ALA A 85 18.30 -22.14 -24.29
C ALA A 85 17.47 -21.26 -23.35
N GLN A 86 18.07 -20.19 -22.82
CA GLN A 86 17.37 -19.18 -22.01
C GLN A 86 16.26 -18.49 -22.80
N CYS A 87 16.54 -17.96 -23.99
CA CYS A 87 15.52 -17.34 -24.83
C CYS A 87 14.39 -18.31 -25.18
N SER A 88 14.72 -19.58 -25.48
CA SER A 88 13.75 -20.62 -25.86
C SER A 88 12.70 -20.84 -24.79
N TYR A 89 13.08 -20.93 -23.50
CA TYR A 89 12.08 -21.10 -22.45
C TYR A 89 11.27 -19.82 -22.20
N ILE A 90 11.88 -18.63 -22.33
CA ILE A 90 11.19 -17.35 -22.13
C ILE A 90 10.08 -17.17 -23.16
N ILE A 91 10.30 -17.60 -24.41
CA ILE A 91 9.29 -17.57 -25.48
C ILE A 91 8.33 -18.78 -25.44
N GLY A 92 8.45 -19.69 -24.46
CA GLY A 92 7.56 -20.84 -24.25
C GLY A 92 7.98 -22.15 -24.95
N SER A 93 9.11 -22.18 -25.66
CA SER A 93 9.66 -23.37 -26.33
C SER A 93 10.46 -24.25 -25.36
N PHE A 94 9.76 -24.88 -24.40
CA PHE A 94 10.38 -25.63 -23.31
C PHE A 94 11.09 -26.92 -23.74
N ASP A 95 10.57 -27.62 -24.74
CA ASP A 95 11.20 -28.86 -25.23
C ASP A 95 12.55 -28.58 -25.93
N GLU A 96 12.63 -27.45 -26.64
CA GLU A 96 13.88 -27.00 -27.24
C GLU A 96 14.90 -26.60 -26.16
N SER A 97 14.48 -25.85 -25.13
CA SER A 97 15.40 -25.46 -24.06
C SER A 97 15.98 -26.68 -23.33
N GLU A 98 15.17 -27.71 -23.06
CA GLU A 98 15.65 -28.97 -22.45
C GLU A 98 16.64 -29.73 -23.35
N THR A 99 16.39 -29.75 -24.66
CA THR A 99 17.29 -30.36 -25.64
C THR A 99 18.63 -29.63 -25.64
N LEU A 100 18.61 -28.29 -25.70
CA LEU A 100 19.81 -27.45 -25.66
C LEU A 100 20.58 -27.62 -24.34
N PHE A 101 19.90 -27.67 -23.19
CA PHE A 101 20.56 -27.91 -21.91
C PHE A 101 21.27 -29.26 -21.86
N SER A 102 20.65 -30.30 -22.41
CA SER A 102 21.25 -31.64 -22.48
C SER A 102 22.52 -31.64 -23.33
N GLU A 103 22.50 -30.91 -24.46
CA GLU A 103 23.67 -30.72 -25.31
C GLU A 103 24.80 -29.93 -24.62
N ILE A 104 24.46 -28.84 -23.92
CA ILE A 104 25.43 -28.04 -23.17
C ILE A 104 26.07 -28.88 -22.06
N ILE A 105 25.28 -29.61 -21.26
CA ILE A 105 25.80 -30.45 -20.16
C ILE A 105 26.74 -31.53 -20.67
N LYS A 106 26.44 -32.14 -21.83
CA LYS A 106 27.28 -33.17 -22.46
C LYS A 106 28.65 -32.63 -22.86
N ASN A 107 28.72 -31.39 -23.33
CA ASN A 107 29.96 -30.74 -23.81
C ASN A 107 30.66 -29.87 -22.76
N ALA A 108 30.03 -29.63 -21.60
CA ALA A 108 30.57 -28.76 -20.55
C ALA A 108 31.92 -29.25 -20.00
N LYS A 109 32.91 -28.36 -19.98
CA LYS A 109 34.29 -28.65 -19.52
C LYS A 109 34.50 -28.49 -18.01
N SER A 110 33.58 -27.83 -17.31
CA SER A 110 33.71 -27.56 -15.88
C SER A 110 32.39 -27.73 -15.11
N ASN A 111 32.49 -27.88 -13.78
CA ASN A 111 31.31 -27.86 -12.92
C ASN A 111 30.63 -26.49 -12.90
N LEU A 112 31.36 -25.39 -13.10
CA LEU A 112 30.80 -24.05 -13.24
C LEU A 112 29.90 -23.93 -14.47
N ASP A 113 30.32 -24.50 -15.60
CA ASP A 113 29.54 -24.51 -16.83
C ASP A 113 28.23 -25.28 -16.65
N LYS A 114 28.30 -26.48 -16.05
CA LYS A 114 27.11 -27.25 -15.66
C LYS A 114 26.23 -26.47 -14.67
N GLY A 115 26.83 -25.81 -13.69
CA GLY A 115 26.14 -24.98 -12.70
C GLY A 115 25.30 -23.87 -13.33
N ARG A 116 25.79 -23.20 -14.38
CA ARG A 116 25.03 -22.18 -15.14
C ARG A 116 23.79 -22.76 -15.80
N VAL A 117 23.88 -23.99 -16.32
CA VAL A 117 22.72 -24.69 -16.89
C VAL A 117 21.70 -25.01 -15.79
N TYR A 118 22.15 -25.61 -14.68
CA TYR A 118 21.26 -25.91 -13.55
C TYR A 118 20.57 -24.67 -12.99
N GLU A 119 21.29 -23.54 -12.89
CA GLU A 119 20.73 -22.25 -12.47
C GLU A 119 19.52 -21.85 -13.33
N ILE A 120 19.66 -21.90 -14.65
CA ILE A 120 18.56 -21.53 -15.56
C ILE A 120 17.43 -22.56 -15.51
N LYS A 121 17.74 -23.86 -15.43
CA LYS A 121 16.72 -24.92 -15.32
C LYS A 121 15.85 -24.77 -14.08
N VAL A 122 16.43 -24.40 -12.92
CA VAL A 122 15.67 -24.12 -11.70
C VAL A 122 14.66 -23.00 -11.94
N VAL A 123 15.08 -21.90 -12.58
CA VAL A 123 14.20 -20.77 -12.90
C VAL A 123 13.10 -21.18 -13.89
N GLN A 124 13.44 -21.94 -14.94
CA GLN A 124 12.47 -22.43 -15.91
C GLN A 124 11.38 -23.29 -15.24
N TYR A 125 11.77 -24.29 -14.43
CA TYR A 125 10.79 -25.14 -13.76
C TYR A 125 9.97 -24.39 -12.71
N ALA A 126 10.57 -23.42 -12.02
CA ALA A 126 9.82 -22.56 -11.09
C ALA A 126 8.74 -21.75 -11.82
N ASN A 127 9.08 -21.16 -12.98
CA ASN A 127 8.13 -20.39 -13.80
C ASN A 127 7.02 -21.26 -14.42
N GLN A 128 7.27 -22.55 -14.64
CA GLN A 128 6.26 -23.53 -15.06
C GLN A 128 5.38 -24.06 -13.90
N ASN A 129 5.58 -23.56 -12.68
CA ASN A 129 4.98 -24.10 -11.46
C ASN A 129 5.34 -25.58 -11.18
N HIS A 130 6.41 -26.08 -11.78
CA HIS A 130 6.97 -27.41 -11.52
C HIS A 130 7.93 -27.37 -10.31
N LEU A 131 7.45 -26.89 -9.16
CA LEU A 131 8.30 -26.56 -8.01
C LEU A 131 9.13 -27.75 -7.48
N VAL A 132 8.56 -28.96 -7.52
CA VAL A 132 9.27 -30.18 -7.10
C VAL A 132 10.47 -30.46 -8.02
N LYS A 133 10.29 -30.36 -9.35
CA LYS A 133 11.37 -30.53 -10.32
C LYS A 133 12.42 -29.42 -10.18
N ALA A 134 11.99 -28.18 -9.91
CA ALA A 134 12.89 -27.06 -9.65
C ALA A 134 13.79 -27.34 -8.42
N VAL A 135 13.21 -27.86 -7.34
CA VAL A 135 13.98 -28.26 -6.14
C VAL A 135 14.98 -29.37 -6.47
N ASP A 136 14.54 -30.45 -7.10
CA ASP A 136 15.41 -31.58 -7.43
C ASP A 136 16.59 -31.14 -8.30
N THR A 137 16.31 -30.32 -9.31
CA THR A 137 17.32 -29.75 -10.22
C THR A 137 18.32 -28.86 -9.49
N GLY A 138 17.86 -27.99 -8.59
CA GLY A 138 18.76 -27.12 -7.83
C GLY A 138 19.60 -27.89 -6.82
N LEU A 139 19.05 -28.94 -6.21
CA LEU A 139 19.80 -29.85 -5.34
C LEU A 139 20.89 -30.60 -6.11
N GLU A 140 20.61 -31.08 -7.33
CA GLU A 140 21.63 -31.68 -8.21
C GLU A 140 22.73 -30.68 -8.59
N GLY A 141 22.37 -29.45 -8.95
CA GLY A 141 23.33 -28.39 -9.22
C GLY A 141 24.26 -28.10 -8.03
N LEU A 142 23.72 -28.10 -6.81
CA LEU A 142 24.51 -27.91 -5.59
C LEU A 142 25.48 -29.07 -5.30
N LYS A 143 25.13 -30.32 -5.66
CA LYS A 143 26.01 -31.49 -5.49
C LYS A 143 27.32 -31.35 -6.26
N LEU A 144 27.32 -30.68 -7.42
CA LEU A 144 28.52 -30.43 -8.23
C LEU A 144 29.62 -29.67 -7.47
N PHE A 145 29.23 -28.88 -6.46
CA PHE A 145 30.13 -28.08 -5.64
C PHE A 145 30.29 -28.64 -4.22
N GLY A 146 29.88 -29.90 -3.99
CA GLY A 146 29.97 -30.57 -2.69
C GLY A 146 28.90 -30.16 -1.67
N PHE A 147 27.87 -29.42 -2.08
CA PHE A 147 26.76 -29.02 -1.21
C PHE A 147 25.62 -30.05 -1.25
N ASN A 148 25.70 -31.06 -0.39
CA ASN A 148 24.66 -32.08 -0.25
C ASN A 148 23.58 -31.64 0.75
N LEU A 149 22.41 -31.22 0.25
CA LEU A 149 21.24 -30.92 1.08
C LEU A 149 20.19 -32.04 0.94
N PRO A 150 19.56 -32.48 2.05
CA PRO A 150 18.46 -33.44 1.99
C PRO A 150 17.21 -32.80 1.40
N ARG A 151 16.43 -33.56 0.63
CA ARG A 151 15.15 -33.10 0.05
C ARG A 151 14.09 -32.77 1.08
N SER A 152 14.10 -33.45 2.23
CA SER A 152 13.12 -33.25 3.30
C SER A 152 13.82 -33.28 4.66
N PRO A 153 14.51 -32.18 5.04
CA PRO A 153 15.17 -32.11 6.33
C PRO A 153 14.14 -32.12 7.47
N SER A 154 14.53 -32.74 8.58
CA SER A 154 13.77 -32.65 9.83
C SER A 154 14.03 -31.30 10.51
N LEU A 155 13.06 -30.82 11.31
CA LEU A 155 13.22 -29.58 12.07
C LEU A 155 14.47 -29.57 12.98
N PRO A 156 14.81 -30.65 13.71
CA PRO A 156 16.07 -30.70 14.48
C PRO A 156 17.32 -30.46 13.62
N ARG A 157 17.34 -30.97 12.38
CA ARG A 157 18.47 -30.75 11.47
C ARG A 157 18.60 -29.27 11.09
N VAL A 158 17.49 -28.58 10.87
CA VAL A 158 17.47 -27.13 10.61
C VAL A 158 17.99 -26.36 11.82
N LEU A 159 17.53 -26.69 13.03
CA LEU A 159 17.95 -26.03 14.27
C LEU A 159 19.47 -26.19 14.53
N VAL A 160 20.04 -27.35 14.24
CA VAL A 160 21.50 -27.56 14.31
C VAL A 160 22.25 -26.59 13.39
N GLU A 161 21.73 -26.35 12.18
CA GLU A 161 22.35 -25.44 11.22
C GLU A 161 22.19 -23.98 11.67
N VAL A 162 21.08 -23.60 12.31
CA VAL A 162 20.94 -22.28 12.95
C VAL A 162 22.01 -22.08 14.02
N ILE A 163 22.28 -23.09 14.86
CA ILE A 163 23.36 -23.04 15.84
C ILE A 163 24.72 -22.86 15.16
N PHE A 164 24.96 -23.51 14.01
CA PHE A 164 26.18 -23.29 13.23
C PHE A 164 26.26 -21.89 12.63
N ALA A 165 25.14 -21.28 12.23
CA ALA A 165 25.11 -19.88 11.81
C ALA A 165 25.48 -18.95 12.96
N TRP A 166 24.93 -19.16 14.17
CA TRP A 166 25.31 -18.39 15.35
C TRP A 166 26.78 -18.58 15.75
N LYS A 167 27.30 -19.82 15.68
CA LYS A 167 28.73 -20.10 15.92
C LYS A 167 29.60 -19.41 14.87
N ALA A 168 29.21 -19.43 13.59
CA ALA A 168 29.92 -18.74 12.53
C ALA A 168 29.90 -17.22 12.74
N GLN A 169 28.79 -16.64 13.16
CA GLN A 169 28.70 -15.22 13.49
C GLN A 169 29.60 -14.84 14.68
N GLY A 170 29.65 -15.69 15.72
CA GLY A 170 30.44 -15.44 16.92
C GLY A 170 29.96 -14.20 17.67
N LYS A 171 30.88 -13.35 18.12
CA LYS A 171 30.57 -12.11 18.86
C LYS A 171 30.23 -10.92 17.96
N ARG A 172 30.26 -11.09 16.64
CA ARG A 172 29.99 -10.02 15.66
C ARG A 172 28.53 -9.61 15.72
N LYS A 173 28.29 -8.31 15.84
CA LYS A 173 26.96 -7.70 15.73
C LYS A 173 26.58 -7.55 14.26
N THR A 174 25.30 -7.37 13.97
CA THR A 174 24.80 -7.17 12.59
C THR A 174 25.50 -6.01 11.87
N LYS A 175 25.85 -4.93 12.57
CA LYS A 175 26.66 -3.83 12.02
C LYS A 175 28.04 -4.27 11.54
N ASP A 176 28.68 -5.22 12.22
CA ASP A 176 29.98 -5.75 11.82
C ASP A 176 29.86 -6.64 10.57
N LEU A 177 28.70 -7.30 10.39
CA LEU A 177 28.43 -8.16 9.24
C LEU A 177 28.31 -7.37 7.93
N LEU A 178 27.92 -6.10 8.00
CA LEU A 178 27.86 -5.21 6.84
C LEU A 178 29.25 -5.01 6.20
N ASN A 179 30.31 -5.13 6.99
CA ASN A 179 31.70 -4.91 6.59
C ASN A 179 32.44 -6.20 6.19
N LEU A 180 31.73 -7.33 6.05
CA LEU A 180 32.35 -8.56 5.59
C LEU A 180 32.98 -8.38 4.18
N PRO A 181 34.10 -9.06 3.89
CA PRO A 181 34.72 -8.98 2.57
C PRO A 181 33.81 -9.56 1.50
N GLU A 182 34.01 -9.15 0.25
CA GLU A 182 33.24 -9.69 -0.88
C GLU A 182 33.79 -11.03 -1.35
N VAL A 183 32.88 -11.94 -1.72
CA VAL A 183 33.25 -13.22 -2.34
C VAL A 183 33.80 -12.96 -3.73
N LYS A 184 35.04 -13.41 -3.97
CA LYS A 184 35.69 -13.38 -5.30
C LYS A 184 35.71 -14.74 -6.00
N ASP A 185 35.48 -15.82 -5.25
CA ASP A 185 35.53 -17.19 -5.76
C ASP A 185 34.29 -17.54 -6.59
N ALA A 186 34.49 -18.00 -7.82
CA ALA A 186 33.42 -18.26 -8.78
C ALA A 186 32.52 -19.43 -8.37
N GLU A 187 33.06 -20.48 -7.74
CA GLU A 187 32.28 -21.61 -7.26
C GLU A 187 31.38 -21.21 -6.09
N THR A 188 31.93 -20.47 -5.12
CA THR A 188 31.14 -19.91 -4.01
C THR A 188 30.03 -18.99 -4.50
N LEU A 189 30.28 -18.15 -5.52
CA LEU A 189 29.25 -17.32 -6.13
C LEU A 189 28.16 -18.16 -6.83
N MET A 190 28.54 -19.25 -7.51
CA MET A 190 27.58 -20.17 -8.12
C MET A 190 26.68 -20.84 -7.08
N VAL A 191 27.27 -21.35 -5.99
CA VAL A 191 26.51 -21.93 -4.87
C VAL A 191 25.55 -20.89 -4.27
N ALA A 192 25.99 -19.65 -4.08
CA ALA A 192 25.14 -18.59 -3.55
C ALA A 192 23.94 -18.29 -4.46
N ARG A 193 24.12 -18.27 -5.79
CA ARG A 193 23.02 -18.09 -6.76
C ARG A 193 22.06 -19.27 -6.77
N LEU A 194 22.55 -20.51 -6.77
CA LEU A 194 21.70 -21.70 -6.70
C LEU A 194 20.86 -21.73 -5.41
N LEU A 195 21.46 -21.42 -4.26
CA LEU A 195 20.72 -21.29 -3.00
C LEU A 195 19.65 -20.20 -3.10
N ASN A 196 19.95 -19.06 -3.73
CA ASN A 196 18.99 -17.98 -3.92
C ASN A 196 17.79 -18.40 -4.79
N HIS A 197 18.02 -19.06 -5.92
CA HIS A 197 16.95 -19.54 -6.79
C HIS A 197 16.14 -20.69 -6.17
N LEU A 198 16.73 -21.45 -5.25
CA LEU A 198 16.03 -22.48 -4.50
C LEU A 198 15.07 -21.94 -3.43
N THR A 199 15.14 -20.66 -3.05
CA THR A 199 14.31 -20.12 -1.95
C THR A 199 12.82 -20.22 -2.25
N SER A 200 12.34 -19.75 -3.41
CA SER A 200 10.92 -19.81 -3.78
C SER A 200 10.39 -21.26 -3.96
N PRO A 201 11.04 -22.13 -4.76
CA PRO A 201 10.58 -23.51 -4.93
C PRO A 201 10.59 -24.34 -3.64
N SER A 202 11.58 -24.13 -2.76
CA SER A 202 11.61 -24.80 -1.46
C SER A 202 10.53 -24.29 -0.51
N TYR A 203 10.17 -23.00 -0.57
CA TYR A 203 9.07 -22.44 0.21
C TYR A 203 7.73 -23.11 -0.15
N GLY A 204 7.45 -23.28 -1.44
CA GLY A 204 6.21 -23.92 -1.93
C GLY A 204 6.15 -25.43 -1.71
N THR A 205 7.28 -26.12 -1.49
CA THR A 205 7.32 -27.59 -1.39
C THR A 205 7.63 -28.11 0.02
N ASN A 206 8.62 -27.54 0.71
CA ASN A 206 9.03 -28.01 2.04
C ASN A 206 9.66 -26.87 2.86
N GLN A 207 8.91 -26.40 3.87
CA GLN A 207 9.32 -25.28 4.74
C GLN A 207 10.62 -25.53 5.52
N ASN A 208 10.95 -26.79 5.84
CA ASN A 208 12.23 -27.10 6.49
C ASN A 208 13.40 -27.02 5.50
N LEU A 209 13.20 -27.43 4.24
CA LEU A 209 14.21 -27.25 3.20
C LEU A 209 14.44 -25.77 2.91
N PHE A 210 13.38 -24.98 2.83
CA PHE A 210 13.46 -23.52 2.72
C PHE A 210 14.33 -22.92 3.83
N ALA A 211 14.02 -23.24 5.10
CA ALA A 211 14.79 -22.77 6.23
C ALA A 211 16.27 -23.22 6.14
N LEU A 212 16.52 -24.46 5.72
CA LEU A 212 17.88 -24.98 5.55
C LEU A 212 18.65 -24.23 4.46
N VAL A 213 18.04 -23.97 3.30
CA VAL A 213 18.64 -23.21 2.19
C VAL A 213 19.04 -21.81 2.65
N VAL A 214 18.14 -21.11 3.34
CA VAL A 214 18.38 -19.76 3.88
C VAL A 214 19.54 -19.77 4.89
N VAL A 215 19.52 -20.69 5.85
CA VAL A 215 20.57 -20.80 6.88
C VAL A 215 21.92 -21.14 6.25
N LYS A 216 21.96 -22.01 5.23
CA LYS A 216 23.19 -22.32 4.50
C LYS A 216 23.72 -21.12 3.72
N GLY A 217 22.84 -20.32 3.10
CA GLY A 217 23.21 -19.05 2.47
C GLY A 217 23.85 -18.08 3.45
N VAL A 218 23.29 -17.94 4.65
CA VAL A 218 23.86 -17.11 5.72
C VAL A 218 25.19 -17.66 6.22
N ILE A 219 25.33 -18.97 6.45
CA ILE A 219 26.60 -19.58 6.85
C ILE A 219 27.68 -19.34 5.78
N LEU A 220 27.33 -19.46 4.50
CA LEU A 220 28.24 -19.18 3.39
C LEU A 220 28.72 -17.73 3.47
N ALA A 221 27.80 -16.77 3.63
CA ALA A 221 28.11 -15.36 3.75
C ALA A 221 29.04 -15.06 4.95
N LEU A 222 28.74 -15.64 6.12
CA LEU A 222 29.50 -15.44 7.36
C LEU A 222 30.93 -16.01 7.32
N LYS A 223 31.16 -17.05 6.52
CA LYS A 223 32.45 -17.77 6.42
C LYS A 223 33.31 -17.34 5.24
N LYS A 224 32.70 -17.06 4.09
CA LYS A 224 33.41 -16.79 2.82
C LYS A 224 33.35 -15.33 2.38
N GLY A 225 32.51 -14.52 3.02
CA GLY A 225 32.26 -13.15 2.63
C GLY A 225 30.87 -12.96 2.03
N VAL A 226 30.45 -11.71 1.86
CA VAL A 226 29.15 -11.35 1.30
C VAL A 226 29.20 -11.21 -0.21
N ASN A 227 28.04 -11.33 -0.85
CA ASN A 227 27.81 -11.05 -2.26
C ASN A 227 26.42 -10.41 -2.41
N GLU A 228 26.04 -10.03 -3.63
CA GLU A 228 24.77 -9.35 -3.90
C GLU A 228 23.55 -10.12 -3.36
N SER A 229 23.53 -11.45 -3.49
CA SER A 229 22.42 -12.30 -3.02
C SER A 229 22.38 -12.46 -1.49
N SER A 230 23.44 -12.05 -0.78
CA SER A 230 23.52 -12.13 0.67
C SER A 230 22.49 -11.22 1.34
N ALA A 231 22.16 -10.08 0.71
CA ALA A 231 21.14 -9.16 1.21
C ALA A 231 19.81 -9.89 1.41
N TYR A 232 19.28 -10.53 0.36
CA TYR A 232 18.03 -11.27 0.47
C TYR A 232 18.11 -12.49 1.39
N MET A 233 19.25 -13.21 1.44
CA MET A 233 19.45 -14.30 2.39
C MET A 233 19.34 -13.85 3.85
N PHE A 234 19.95 -12.71 4.20
CA PHE A 234 19.78 -12.13 5.54
C PHE A 234 18.35 -11.64 5.79
N GLY A 235 17.64 -11.17 4.76
CA GLY A 235 16.23 -10.79 4.85
C GLY A 235 15.31 -11.98 5.14
N LEU A 236 15.51 -13.12 4.46
CA LEU A 236 14.78 -14.35 4.76
C LEU A 236 15.22 -14.97 6.10
N TYR A 237 16.49 -14.82 6.47
CA TYR A 237 16.96 -15.26 7.78
C TYR A 237 16.36 -14.43 8.92
N ALA A 238 16.12 -13.13 8.70
CA ALA A 238 15.37 -12.28 9.60
C ALA A 238 13.96 -12.82 9.83
N ALA A 239 13.27 -13.26 8.76
CA ALA A 239 11.97 -13.92 8.86
C ALA A 239 12.04 -15.20 9.70
N LEU A 240 13.02 -16.08 9.42
CA LEU A 240 13.19 -17.35 10.13
C LEU A 240 13.46 -17.14 11.62
N VAL A 241 14.42 -16.27 11.97
CA VAL A 241 14.81 -16.00 13.35
C VAL A 241 13.72 -15.23 14.08
N GLY A 242 13.14 -14.22 13.44
CA GLY A 242 12.13 -13.34 14.03
C GLY A 242 10.80 -14.05 14.28
N SER A 243 10.22 -14.67 13.26
CA SER A 243 8.86 -15.22 13.32
C SER A 243 8.82 -16.69 13.75
N LYS A 244 9.68 -17.57 13.20
CA LYS A 244 9.64 -19.02 13.49
C LYS A 244 10.33 -19.37 14.81
N LEU A 245 11.42 -18.69 15.15
CA LEU A 245 12.12 -18.86 16.44
C LEU A 245 11.70 -17.85 17.52
N LEU A 246 10.77 -16.94 17.20
CA LEU A 246 10.21 -15.94 18.11
C LEU A 246 11.27 -14.96 18.66
N LEU A 247 12.40 -14.80 17.97
CA LEU A 247 13.48 -13.86 18.33
C LEU A 247 13.28 -12.53 17.58
N PHE A 248 12.14 -11.87 17.81
CA PHE A 248 11.65 -10.73 17.02
C PHE A 248 12.66 -9.59 16.87
N LYS A 249 13.32 -9.19 17.96
CA LYS A 249 14.33 -8.11 17.95
C LYS A 249 15.53 -8.46 17.08
N ALA A 250 16.01 -9.71 17.15
CA ALA A 250 17.10 -10.17 16.29
C ALA A 250 16.65 -10.20 14.81
N GLY A 251 15.39 -10.60 14.56
CA GLY A 251 14.77 -10.51 13.23
C GLY A 251 14.84 -9.08 12.66
N GLU A 252 14.41 -8.06 13.40
CA GLU A 252 14.49 -6.65 12.96
C GLU A 252 15.94 -6.22 12.66
N GLU A 253 16.91 -6.61 13.50
CA GLU A 253 18.33 -6.30 13.27
C GLU A 253 18.87 -6.94 11.98
N TYR A 254 18.52 -8.21 11.68
CA TYR A 254 18.93 -8.85 10.41
C TYR A 254 18.18 -8.27 9.20
N GLY A 255 16.92 -7.86 9.36
CA GLY A 255 16.15 -7.20 8.31
C GLY A 255 16.79 -5.87 7.89
N HIS A 256 17.23 -5.06 8.86
CA HIS A 256 17.98 -3.84 8.55
C HIS A 256 19.35 -4.12 7.92
N LEU A 257 20.05 -5.17 8.37
CA LEU A 257 21.28 -5.61 7.72
C LEU A 257 21.06 -5.97 6.24
N ALA A 258 19.96 -6.68 5.93
CA ALA A 258 19.60 -7.06 4.57
C ALA A 258 19.40 -5.84 3.66
N ILE A 259 18.72 -4.80 4.14
CA ILE A 259 18.53 -3.55 3.41
C ILE A 259 19.86 -2.82 3.22
N ASN A 260 20.68 -2.71 4.27
CA ASN A 260 21.98 -2.03 4.21
C ASN A 260 22.97 -2.76 3.28
N LEU A 261 22.97 -4.09 3.25
CA LEU A 261 23.76 -4.87 2.29
C LEU A 261 23.29 -4.61 0.85
N SER A 262 21.98 -4.51 0.60
CA SER A 262 21.47 -4.20 -0.74
C SER A 262 21.88 -2.80 -1.23
N LEU A 263 22.04 -1.84 -0.30
CA LEU A 263 22.55 -0.50 -0.60
C LEU A 263 24.04 -0.56 -0.97
N ARG A 264 24.84 -1.33 -0.22
CA ARG A 264 26.28 -1.51 -0.48
C ARG A 264 26.56 -2.04 -1.90
N PHE A 265 25.77 -2.99 -2.38
CA PHE A 265 25.94 -3.57 -3.72
C PHE A 265 25.23 -2.80 -4.84
N SER A 266 24.56 -1.68 -4.54
CA SER A 266 23.79 -0.90 -5.52
C SER A 266 22.79 -1.75 -6.34
N ASN A 267 22.29 -2.86 -5.78
CA ASN A 267 21.45 -3.81 -6.49
C ASN A 267 19.97 -3.58 -6.13
N LEU A 268 19.22 -2.95 -7.05
CA LEU A 268 17.81 -2.61 -6.85
C LEU A 268 16.92 -3.85 -6.69
N ARG A 269 17.18 -4.95 -7.42
CA ARG A 269 16.41 -6.21 -7.26
C ARG A 269 16.58 -6.76 -5.86
N GLN A 270 17.80 -6.81 -5.34
CA GLN A 270 18.05 -7.28 -3.97
C GLN A 270 17.47 -6.33 -2.93
N ARG A 271 17.47 -5.01 -3.20
CA ARG A 271 16.82 -4.02 -2.33
C ARG A 271 15.32 -4.22 -2.26
N CYS A 272 14.67 -4.46 -3.39
CA CYS A 272 13.25 -4.83 -3.46
C CYS A 272 12.96 -6.05 -2.58
N ARG A 273 13.71 -7.15 -2.78
CA ARG A 273 13.51 -8.40 -2.03
C ARG A 273 13.75 -8.24 -0.52
N SER A 274 14.73 -7.44 -0.12
CA SER A 274 14.98 -7.12 1.29
C SER A 274 13.85 -6.29 1.91
N HIS A 275 13.31 -5.31 1.18
CA HIS A 275 12.14 -4.53 1.64
C HIS A 275 10.90 -5.41 1.75
N PHE A 276 10.64 -6.27 0.78
CA PHE A 276 9.57 -7.26 0.83
C PHE A 276 9.70 -8.13 2.09
N ALA A 277 10.88 -8.74 2.33
CA ALA A 277 11.08 -9.59 3.50
C ALA A 277 10.87 -8.83 4.82
N MET A 278 11.33 -7.57 4.90
CA MET A 278 11.14 -6.71 6.07
C MET A 278 9.66 -6.39 6.33
N GLY A 279 8.95 -5.96 5.28
CA GLY A 279 7.54 -5.61 5.37
C GLY A 279 6.66 -6.80 5.73
N THR A 280 6.91 -7.96 5.14
CA THR A 280 6.06 -9.15 5.26
C THR A 280 6.32 -9.94 6.54
N PHE A 281 7.58 -10.24 6.86
CA PHE A 281 7.90 -11.23 7.88
C PHE A 281 8.44 -10.66 9.19
N VAL A 282 8.67 -9.36 9.27
CA VAL A 282 9.35 -8.76 10.42
C VAL A 282 8.49 -7.67 11.07
N TYR A 283 8.14 -6.63 10.31
CA TYR A 283 7.57 -5.41 10.89
C TYR A 283 6.21 -5.61 11.56
N GLY A 284 5.36 -6.50 11.06
CA GLY A 284 4.08 -6.81 11.72
C GLY A 284 4.23 -7.39 13.14
N TRP A 285 5.39 -7.97 13.45
CA TRP A 285 5.66 -8.58 14.75
C TRP A 285 6.35 -7.64 15.73
N THR A 286 7.15 -6.69 15.25
CA THR A 286 7.92 -5.77 16.11
C THR A 286 7.35 -4.36 16.18
N ARG A 287 6.63 -3.93 15.14
CA ARG A 287 6.07 -2.58 15.00
C ARG A 287 4.58 -2.61 14.69
N HIS A 288 3.93 -1.45 14.75
CA HIS A 288 2.53 -1.37 14.38
C HIS A 288 2.35 -1.78 12.91
N VAL A 289 1.30 -2.53 12.57
CA VAL A 289 1.15 -3.10 11.22
C VAL A 289 1.20 -2.02 10.11
N ARG A 290 0.69 -0.81 10.38
CA ARG A 290 0.76 0.35 9.46
C ARG A 290 2.20 0.75 9.06
N ASP A 291 3.18 0.51 9.92
CA ASP A 291 4.57 0.90 9.67
C ASP A 291 5.23 -0.02 8.62
N SER A 292 4.64 -1.19 8.38
CA SER A 292 5.07 -2.11 7.32
C SER A 292 4.72 -1.62 5.91
N PHE A 293 3.82 -0.64 5.77
CA PHE A 293 3.41 -0.09 4.48
C PHE A 293 4.57 0.58 3.77
N THR A 294 5.44 1.28 4.51
CA THR A 294 6.66 1.90 3.97
C THR A 294 7.53 0.89 3.24
N TYR A 295 7.71 -0.32 3.79
CA TYR A 295 8.51 -1.35 3.15
C TYR A 295 7.79 -2.06 2.02
N SER A 296 6.50 -2.35 2.19
CA SER A 296 5.71 -3.07 1.18
C SER A 296 5.55 -2.22 -0.09
N LEU A 297 5.25 -0.92 0.06
CA LEU A 297 5.12 0.01 -1.07
C LEU A 297 6.47 0.36 -1.71
N GLU A 298 7.55 0.45 -0.93
CA GLU A 298 8.90 0.66 -1.47
C GLU A 298 9.39 -0.56 -2.24
N ALA A 299 9.13 -1.78 -1.75
CA ALA A 299 9.40 -3.00 -2.50
C ALA A 299 8.61 -3.02 -3.81
N PHE A 300 7.33 -2.64 -3.78
CA PHE A 300 6.50 -2.51 -4.98
C PHE A 300 7.07 -1.50 -5.99
N ARG A 301 7.50 -0.31 -5.54
CA ARG A 301 8.12 0.72 -6.38
C ARG A 301 9.40 0.19 -7.05
N LEU A 302 10.31 -0.39 -6.27
CA LEU A 302 11.58 -0.93 -6.76
C LEU A 302 11.37 -2.12 -7.72
N ALA A 303 10.37 -2.96 -7.47
CA ALA A 303 10.01 -4.07 -8.35
C ALA A 303 9.58 -3.54 -9.73
N ARG A 304 8.72 -2.52 -9.76
CA ARG A 304 8.29 -1.88 -11.01
C ARG A 304 9.43 -1.21 -11.76
N GLU A 305 10.34 -0.54 -11.07
CA GLU A 305 11.53 0.07 -11.67
C GLU A 305 12.48 -0.95 -12.30
N THR A 306 12.51 -2.17 -11.76
CA THR A 306 13.40 -3.24 -12.25
C THR A 306 12.71 -4.24 -13.18
N GLY A 307 11.41 -4.04 -13.48
CA GLY A 307 10.59 -4.96 -14.27
C GLY A 307 10.35 -6.32 -13.59
N ASP A 308 10.49 -6.41 -12.26
CA ASP A 308 10.25 -7.65 -11.49
C ASP A 308 8.75 -7.77 -11.17
N ASN A 309 8.01 -8.36 -12.11
CA ASN A 309 6.56 -8.54 -12.00
C ASN A 309 6.15 -9.42 -10.80
N ILE A 310 6.95 -10.45 -10.49
CA ILE A 310 6.69 -11.37 -9.38
C ILE A 310 6.75 -10.61 -8.04
N TYR A 311 7.83 -9.87 -7.80
CA TYR A 311 7.95 -9.10 -6.57
C TYR A 311 7.04 -7.87 -6.54
N SER A 312 6.59 -7.37 -7.69
CA SER A 312 5.54 -6.37 -7.75
C SER A 312 4.22 -6.94 -7.19
N ALA A 313 3.82 -8.13 -7.65
CA ALA A 313 2.63 -8.82 -7.15
C ALA A 313 2.75 -9.19 -5.66
N TYR A 314 3.88 -9.78 -5.25
CA TYR A 314 4.10 -10.18 -3.86
C TYR A 314 4.09 -8.98 -2.91
N SER A 315 4.71 -7.87 -3.29
CA SER A 315 4.77 -6.71 -2.40
C SER A 315 3.41 -6.03 -2.24
N ILE A 316 2.60 -6.02 -3.30
CA ILE A 316 1.29 -5.34 -3.24
C ILE A 316 0.21 -6.18 -2.56
N VAL A 317 0.23 -7.50 -2.73
CA VAL A 317 -0.71 -8.38 -2.01
C VAL A 317 -0.46 -8.31 -0.50
N GLU A 318 0.80 -8.22 -0.09
CA GLU A 318 1.19 -8.05 1.31
C GLU A 318 0.78 -6.70 1.90
N TYR A 319 0.79 -5.65 1.09
CA TYR A 319 0.23 -4.36 1.48
C TYR A 319 -1.29 -4.46 1.68
N CYS A 320 -2.00 -5.04 0.72
CA CYS A 320 -3.45 -5.22 0.75
C CYS A 320 -3.89 -6.08 1.95
N ASP A 321 -3.18 -7.17 2.21
CA ASP A 321 -3.42 -8.04 3.35
C ASP A 321 -3.37 -7.24 4.66
N LYS A 322 -2.26 -6.51 4.89
CA LYS A 322 -2.05 -5.68 6.09
C LYS A 322 -3.04 -4.52 6.21
N LEU A 323 -3.54 -4.01 5.08
CA LEU A 323 -4.61 -3.02 5.08
C LEU A 323 -5.93 -3.61 5.61
N MET A 324 -6.27 -4.84 5.20
CA MET A 324 -7.44 -5.55 5.72
C MET A 324 -7.31 -5.88 7.23
N PHE A 325 -6.09 -6.13 7.71
CA PHE A 325 -5.80 -6.35 9.12
C PHE A 325 -6.07 -5.13 10.01
N LEU A 326 -5.77 -3.93 9.50
CA LEU A 326 -5.84 -2.70 10.27
C LEU A 326 -7.27 -2.27 10.59
N GLY A 327 -8.25 -2.76 9.84
CA GLY A 327 -9.68 -2.46 10.06
C GLY A 327 -10.01 -0.98 9.95
N LYS A 328 -9.37 -0.31 9.00
CA LYS A 328 -9.82 1.00 8.51
C LYS A 328 -11.21 0.86 7.87
N ASP A 329 -11.82 2.00 7.56
CA ASP A 329 -13.05 2.08 6.79
C ASP A 329 -13.04 1.11 5.60
N LEU A 330 -14.05 0.24 5.53
CA LEU A 330 -14.12 -0.85 4.56
C LEU A 330 -14.28 -0.33 3.13
N LYS A 331 -14.92 0.82 2.93
CA LYS A 331 -15.14 1.38 1.59
C LYS A 331 -13.81 1.80 0.96
N SER A 332 -13.05 2.65 1.64
CA SER A 332 -11.70 3.08 1.20
C SER A 332 -10.74 1.90 1.07
N THR A 333 -10.80 0.95 2.01
CA THR A 333 -10.01 -0.29 1.94
C THR A 333 -10.37 -1.11 0.69
N GLN A 334 -11.66 -1.25 0.38
CA GLN A 334 -12.11 -1.99 -0.81
C GLN A 334 -11.75 -1.28 -2.12
N GLU A 335 -11.84 0.05 -2.18
CA GLU A 335 -11.41 0.83 -3.34
C GLU A 335 -9.92 0.61 -3.63
N GLU A 336 -9.08 0.61 -2.58
CA GLU A 336 -7.64 0.41 -2.72
C GLU A 336 -7.27 -1.04 -3.08
N VAL A 337 -7.85 -2.03 -2.39
CA VAL A 337 -7.64 -3.45 -2.71
C VAL A 337 -8.16 -3.78 -4.10
N GLY A 338 -9.32 -3.24 -4.50
CA GLY A 338 -9.90 -3.43 -5.83
C GLY A 338 -9.01 -2.88 -6.94
N LYS A 339 -8.46 -1.67 -6.76
CA LYS A 339 -7.47 -1.06 -7.68
C LYS A 339 -6.28 -1.98 -7.91
N TYR A 340 -5.69 -2.51 -6.84
CA TYR A 340 -4.52 -3.38 -6.96
C TYR A 340 -4.86 -4.78 -7.44
N THR A 341 -6.07 -5.28 -7.17
CA THR A 341 -6.58 -6.53 -7.72
C THR A 341 -6.63 -6.45 -9.25
N HIS A 342 -7.22 -5.38 -9.79
CA HIS A 342 -7.26 -5.11 -11.23
C HIS A 342 -5.85 -4.99 -11.82
N TYR A 343 -4.95 -4.26 -11.15
CA TYR A 343 -3.55 -4.14 -11.59
C TYR A 343 -2.84 -5.51 -11.68
N VAL A 344 -2.98 -6.38 -10.67
CA VAL A 344 -2.34 -7.70 -10.69
C VAL A 344 -2.97 -8.60 -11.74
N VAL A 345 -4.29 -8.67 -11.81
CA VAL A 345 -5.01 -9.57 -12.73
C VAL A 345 -4.78 -9.17 -14.18
N GLU A 346 -4.84 -7.88 -14.51
CA GLU A 346 -4.80 -7.43 -15.91
C GLU A 346 -3.40 -7.08 -16.41
N GLN A 347 -2.55 -6.45 -15.57
CA GLN A 347 -1.24 -5.96 -16.01
C GLN A 347 -0.10 -6.93 -15.70
N ILE A 348 -0.06 -7.48 -14.49
CA ILE A 348 0.99 -8.45 -14.11
C ILE A 348 0.67 -9.83 -14.68
N GLN A 349 -0.62 -10.22 -14.65
CA GLN A 349 -1.11 -11.53 -15.07
C GLN A 349 -0.48 -12.69 -14.27
N ASP A 350 -0.08 -12.41 -13.02
CA ASP A 350 0.30 -13.46 -12.07
C ASP A 350 -0.98 -14.14 -11.58
N ARG A 351 -1.24 -15.33 -12.13
CA ARG A 351 -2.46 -16.08 -11.84
C ARG A 351 -2.59 -16.43 -10.37
N TRP A 352 -1.48 -16.74 -9.70
CA TRP A 352 -1.49 -17.16 -8.30
C TRP A 352 -1.88 -16.00 -7.38
N ILE A 353 -1.22 -14.85 -7.52
CA ILE A 353 -1.53 -13.67 -6.71
C ILE A 353 -2.86 -13.04 -7.10
N GLY A 354 -3.20 -13.03 -8.39
CA GLY A 354 -4.49 -12.54 -8.87
C GLY A 354 -5.66 -13.27 -8.20
N THR A 355 -5.57 -14.61 -8.09
CA THR A 355 -6.57 -15.43 -7.42
C THR A 355 -6.72 -15.07 -5.93
N LEU A 356 -5.61 -14.88 -5.22
CA LEU A 356 -5.64 -14.44 -3.82
C LEU A 356 -6.31 -13.06 -3.67
N MET A 357 -5.92 -12.10 -4.51
CA MET A 357 -6.45 -10.73 -4.46
C MET A 357 -7.94 -10.66 -4.80
N LEU A 358 -8.43 -11.51 -5.69
CA LEU A 358 -9.87 -11.63 -5.97
C LEU A 358 -10.63 -12.02 -4.70
N ALA A 359 -10.21 -13.06 -3.98
CA ALA A 359 -10.86 -13.45 -2.73
C ALA A 359 -10.75 -12.39 -1.62
N MET A 360 -9.64 -11.64 -1.57
CA MET A 360 -9.49 -10.46 -0.71
C MET A 360 -10.57 -9.42 -0.98
N ASN A 361 -10.70 -9.01 -2.24
CA ASN A 361 -11.68 -8.03 -2.65
C ASN A 361 -13.12 -8.52 -2.38
N GLN A 362 -13.43 -9.78 -2.66
CA GLN A 362 -14.76 -10.33 -2.41
C GLN A 362 -15.11 -10.41 -0.92
N SER A 363 -14.13 -10.68 -0.07
CA SER A 363 -14.32 -10.65 1.39
C SER A 363 -14.73 -9.25 1.88
N LEU A 364 -14.15 -8.20 1.29
CA LEU A 364 -14.51 -6.81 1.59
C LEU A 364 -15.90 -6.44 1.03
N LEU A 365 -16.20 -6.84 -0.21
CA LEU A 365 -17.53 -6.64 -0.80
C LEU A 365 -18.62 -7.36 -0.01
N ASN A 366 -18.33 -8.53 0.55
CA ASN A 366 -19.26 -9.25 1.42
C ASN A 366 -19.54 -8.47 2.70
N LEU A 367 -18.53 -7.94 3.39
CA LEU A 367 -18.74 -7.09 4.57
C LEU A 367 -19.53 -5.81 4.26
N LEU A 368 -19.29 -5.21 3.09
CA LEU A 368 -19.99 -4.02 2.57
C LEU A 368 -21.42 -4.28 2.10
N GLY A 369 -21.88 -5.53 2.06
CA GLY A 369 -23.23 -5.84 1.58
C GLY A 369 -23.41 -5.86 0.06
N LYS A 370 -22.33 -6.05 -0.70
CA LYS A 370 -22.30 -6.01 -2.18
C LYS A 370 -22.23 -7.39 -2.86
N THR A 371 -22.30 -8.48 -2.09
CA THR A 371 -22.38 -9.86 -2.61
C THR A 371 -23.83 -10.36 -2.62
N ASN A 372 -24.09 -11.48 -3.31
CA ASN A 372 -25.44 -12.01 -3.50
C ASN A 372 -26.15 -12.33 -2.17
N SER A 373 -25.41 -12.75 -1.14
CA SER A 373 -25.94 -12.92 0.22
C SER A 373 -24.81 -12.93 1.26
N LYS A 374 -25.18 -12.91 2.55
CA LYS A 374 -24.21 -13.04 3.65
C LYS A 374 -23.44 -14.38 3.64
N GLU A 375 -23.96 -15.42 3.00
CA GLU A 375 -23.38 -16.77 3.05
C GLU A 375 -22.33 -17.01 1.97
N THR A 376 -22.34 -16.21 0.90
CA THR A 376 -21.47 -16.39 -0.26
C THR A 376 -20.62 -15.16 -0.56
N LEU A 377 -19.42 -15.39 -1.10
CA LEU A 377 -18.57 -14.35 -1.68
C LEU A 377 -18.92 -14.07 -3.16
N SER A 378 -19.86 -14.83 -3.73
CA SER A 378 -20.30 -14.66 -5.12
C SER A 378 -21.07 -13.36 -5.33
N ASP A 379 -20.87 -12.76 -6.51
CA ASP A 379 -21.61 -11.62 -7.03
C ASP A 379 -21.89 -11.81 -8.54
N GLY A 380 -22.11 -10.73 -9.29
CA GLY A 380 -22.34 -10.79 -10.74
C GLY A 380 -21.08 -11.09 -11.58
N PHE A 381 -19.88 -11.01 -11.00
CA PHE A 381 -18.60 -11.13 -11.69
C PHE A 381 -17.70 -12.24 -11.13
N PHE A 382 -17.91 -12.63 -9.88
CA PHE A 382 -17.14 -13.67 -9.19
C PHE A 382 -18.04 -14.80 -8.70
N ASN A 383 -17.60 -16.05 -8.91
CA ASN A 383 -18.26 -17.25 -8.41
C ASN A 383 -17.35 -17.98 -7.41
N GLU A 384 -17.80 -18.08 -6.15
CA GLU A 384 -17.06 -18.72 -5.05
C GLU A 384 -16.88 -20.24 -5.24
N GLU A 385 -17.84 -20.93 -5.86
CA GLU A 385 -17.75 -22.37 -6.12
C GLU A 385 -16.72 -22.68 -7.21
N ASP A 386 -16.71 -21.88 -8.27
CA ASP A 386 -15.70 -22.02 -9.33
C ASP A 386 -14.31 -21.67 -8.80
N TYR A 387 -14.19 -20.59 -8.03
CA TYR A 387 -12.95 -20.20 -7.33
C TYR A 387 -12.41 -21.35 -6.46
N THR A 388 -13.25 -21.92 -5.59
CA THR A 388 -12.80 -23.01 -4.72
C THR A 388 -12.48 -24.28 -5.49
N ARG A 389 -13.16 -24.56 -6.61
CA ARG A 389 -12.87 -25.70 -7.48
C ARG A 389 -11.51 -25.55 -8.15
N GLU A 390 -11.23 -24.39 -8.73
CA GLU A 390 -9.99 -24.09 -9.45
C GLU A 390 -8.77 -24.23 -8.52
N ILE A 391 -8.81 -23.61 -7.34
CA ILE A 391 -7.67 -23.66 -6.40
C ILE A 391 -7.44 -25.07 -5.83
N ASN A 392 -8.51 -25.84 -5.63
CA ASN A 392 -8.37 -27.23 -5.18
C ASN A 392 -7.73 -28.14 -6.25
N GLN A 393 -7.87 -27.81 -7.54
CA GLN A 393 -7.27 -28.58 -8.64
C GLN A 393 -5.78 -28.27 -8.85
N GLU A 394 -5.36 -27.04 -8.60
CA GLU A 394 -3.99 -26.57 -8.93
C GLU A 394 -2.94 -26.81 -7.83
N GLY A 395 -3.37 -27.22 -6.64
CA GLY A 395 -2.47 -27.57 -5.55
C GLY A 395 -2.11 -26.39 -4.63
N GLU A 396 -2.81 -26.34 -3.50
CA GLU A 396 -2.36 -25.90 -2.15
C GLU A 396 -1.80 -24.48 -1.90
N GLY A 397 -1.62 -23.62 -2.91
CA GLY A 397 -1.09 -22.27 -2.70
C GLY A 397 -2.08 -21.28 -2.06
N GLN A 398 -2.11 -21.21 -0.72
CA GLN A 398 -2.77 -20.17 0.11
C GLN A 398 -4.29 -20.24 0.30
N MET A 399 -4.87 -21.45 0.32
CA MET A 399 -6.23 -21.66 0.84
C MET A 399 -6.41 -21.21 2.30
N ASP A 400 -5.32 -21.17 3.08
CA ASP A 400 -5.34 -20.68 4.45
C ASP A 400 -5.80 -19.23 4.55
N TRP A 401 -5.46 -18.38 3.58
CA TRP A 401 -5.91 -17.00 3.53
C TRP A 401 -7.43 -16.89 3.35
N TYR A 402 -7.95 -17.53 2.29
CA TYR A 402 -9.38 -17.58 2.00
C TYR A 402 -10.16 -18.16 3.17
N HIS A 403 -9.75 -19.31 3.70
CA HIS A 403 -10.41 -19.97 4.81
C HIS A 403 -10.36 -19.15 6.09
N THR A 404 -9.25 -18.47 6.39
CA THR A 404 -9.14 -17.59 7.56
C THR A 404 -10.13 -16.42 7.45
N ASN A 405 -10.17 -15.73 6.31
CA ASN A 405 -11.09 -14.60 6.11
C ASN A 405 -12.55 -15.04 6.07
N LYS A 406 -12.87 -16.15 5.41
CA LYS A 406 -14.22 -16.73 5.43
C LYS A 406 -14.63 -17.12 6.85
N SER A 407 -13.73 -17.68 7.65
CA SER A 407 -14.02 -18.01 9.07
C SER A 407 -14.34 -16.77 9.90
N LYS A 408 -13.61 -15.66 9.67
CA LYS A 408 -13.84 -14.36 10.30
C LYS A 408 -15.22 -13.80 9.94
N ILE A 409 -15.56 -13.78 8.65
CA ILE A 409 -16.88 -13.32 8.15
C ILE A 409 -18.00 -14.14 8.79
N LEU A 410 -17.91 -15.46 8.72
CA LEU A 410 -18.93 -16.37 9.29
C LEU A 410 -19.07 -16.19 10.80
N TYR A 411 -17.96 -16.00 11.52
CA TYR A 411 -17.98 -15.70 12.95
C TYR A 411 -18.71 -14.38 13.25
N LEU A 412 -18.41 -13.31 12.50
CA LEU A 412 -19.08 -12.02 12.66
C LEU A 412 -20.59 -12.13 12.42
N TYR A 413 -21.02 -12.99 11.50
CA TYR A 413 -22.43 -13.23 11.18
C TYR A 413 -23.13 -14.23 12.09
N GLY A 414 -22.43 -14.83 13.05
CA GLY A 414 -22.99 -15.77 14.02
C GLY A 414 -23.03 -17.23 13.57
N ASP A 415 -22.54 -17.55 12.37
CA ASP A 415 -22.52 -18.90 11.80
C ASP A 415 -21.32 -19.72 12.31
N TYR A 416 -21.28 -19.95 13.62
CA TYR A 416 -20.09 -20.48 14.31
C TYR A 416 -19.66 -21.89 13.86
N ASP A 417 -20.59 -22.77 13.48
CA ASP A 417 -20.25 -24.13 12.99
C ASP A 417 -19.54 -24.09 11.64
N LYS A 418 -20.06 -23.32 10.68
CA LYS A 418 -19.41 -23.10 9.38
C LYS A 418 -18.07 -22.38 9.57
N ALA A 419 -18.00 -21.42 10.50
CA ALA A 419 -16.76 -20.73 10.83
C ALA A 419 -15.68 -21.72 11.35
N LEU A 420 -16.06 -22.68 12.20
CA LEU A 420 -15.13 -23.72 12.69
C LEU A 420 -14.64 -24.65 11.57
N GLU A 421 -15.49 -24.98 10.61
CA GLU A 421 -15.08 -25.76 9.44
C GLU A 421 -13.98 -25.03 8.65
N MET A 422 -14.20 -23.75 8.33
CA MET A 422 -13.21 -22.94 7.62
C MET A 422 -11.94 -22.75 8.44
N ALA A 423 -12.04 -22.48 9.74
CA ALA A 423 -10.86 -22.36 10.60
C ALA A 423 -9.99 -23.63 10.58
N LYS A 424 -10.59 -24.83 10.62
CA LYS A 424 -9.82 -26.09 10.52
C LYS A 424 -9.12 -26.26 9.19
N LYS A 425 -9.81 -25.96 8.08
CA LYS A 425 -9.20 -26.00 6.74
C LYS A 425 -8.02 -25.03 6.63
N ALA A 426 -8.12 -23.85 7.26
CA ALA A 426 -7.00 -22.92 7.34
C ALA A 426 -5.82 -23.48 8.15
N GLU A 427 -6.08 -24.13 9.29
CA GLU A 427 -5.06 -24.69 10.17
C GLU A 427 -4.20 -25.76 9.47
N GLU A 428 -4.80 -26.58 8.59
CA GLU A 428 -4.09 -27.62 7.81
C GLU A 428 -2.99 -27.05 6.91
N LYS A 429 -3.13 -25.81 6.43
CA LYS A 429 -2.20 -25.15 5.51
C LYS A 429 -1.42 -23.98 6.14
N MET A 430 -1.70 -23.64 7.40
CA MET A 430 -1.09 -22.51 8.11
C MET A 430 0.44 -22.57 8.22
N VAL A 431 1.07 -23.74 8.02
CA VAL A 431 2.54 -23.88 8.05
C VAL A 431 3.26 -22.97 7.05
N TYR A 432 2.62 -22.69 5.91
CA TYR A 432 3.14 -21.83 4.85
C TYR A 432 3.06 -20.34 5.24
N SER A 433 1.95 -19.90 5.84
CA SER A 433 1.73 -18.49 6.22
C SER A 433 2.08 -18.19 7.69
N PHE A 434 2.67 -19.12 8.44
CA PHE A 434 2.99 -18.95 9.86
C PHE A 434 3.84 -17.71 10.17
N ALA A 435 4.70 -17.30 9.23
CA ALA A 435 5.57 -16.12 9.41
C ALA A 435 4.85 -14.78 9.21
N THR A 436 3.57 -14.81 8.80
CA THR A 436 2.75 -13.64 8.46
C THR A 436 1.69 -13.35 9.54
N MET A 437 1.10 -12.16 9.47
CA MET A 437 0.03 -11.72 10.36
C MET A 437 -1.24 -12.58 10.27
N LEU A 438 -1.40 -13.39 9.20
CA LEU A 438 -2.49 -14.34 9.02
C LEU A 438 -2.62 -15.33 10.18
N SER A 439 -1.49 -15.81 10.71
CA SER A 439 -1.50 -16.68 11.88
C SER A 439 -2.07 -15.99 13.13
N GLY A 440 -1.87 -14.68 13.25
CA GLY A 440 -2.48 -13.83 14.27
C GLY A 440 -3.99 -13.71 14.14
N GLU A 441 -4.50 -13.47 12.91
CA GLU A 441 -5.94 -13.45 12.62
C GLU A 441 -6.59 -14.80 12.95
N HIS A 442 -5.98 -15.87 12.44
CA HIS A 442 -6.47 -17.23 12.60
C HIS A 442 -6.57 -17.61 14.08
N ASN A 443 -5.48 -17.47 14.85
CA ASN A 443 -5.47 -17.84 16.28
C ASN A 443 -6.51 -17.05 17.07
N PHE A 444 -6.73 -15.78 16.72
CA PHE A 444 -7.73 -14.93 17.36
C PHE A 444 -9.16 -15.40 17.07
N TYR A 445 -9.56 -15.47 15.80
CA TYR A 445 -10.93 -15.88 15.44
C TYR A 445 -11.20 -17.35 15.77
N HIS A 446 -10.24 -18.25 15.57
CA HIS A 446 -10.39 -19.66 15.96
C HIS A 446 -10.65 -19.79 17.47
N SER A 447 -9.96 -19.01 18.31
CA SER A 447 -10.24 -19.00 19.76
C SER A 447 -11.66 -18.53 20.07
N LEU A 448 -12.10 -17.44 19.44
CA LEU A 448 -13.45 -16.90 19.65
C LEU A 448 -14.55 -17.85 19.16
N ILE A 449 -14.36 -18.49 18.00
CA ILE A 449 -15.26 -19.53 17.46
C ILE A 449 -15.41 -20.67 18.47
N LEU A 450 -14.29 -21.16 19.03
CA LEU A 450 -14.31 -22.22 20.03
C LEU A 450 -15.00 -21.77 21.33
N CYS A 451 -14.79 -20.53 21.77
CA CYS A 451 -15.48 -19.94 22.91
C CYS A 451 -17.00 -19.90 22.70
N ALA A 452 -17.46 -19.53 21.49
CA ALA A 452 -18.88 -19.50 21.14
C ALA A 452 -19.52 -20.90 21.11
N LEU A 453 -18.80 -21.91 20.62
CA LEU A 453 -19.31 -23.28 20.45
C LEU A 453 -19.18 -24.17 21.69
N ILE A 454 -18.48 -23.71 22.74
CA ILE A 454 -18.09 -24.59 23.86
C ILE A 454 -19.27 -25.18 24.63
N ASN A 455 -20.36 -24.42 24.76
CA ASN A 455 -21.57 -24.85 25.46
C ASN A 455 -22.47 -25.73 24.56
N LYS A 456 -22.39 -25.54 23.23
CA LYS A 456 -23.13 -26.35 22.25
C LYS A 456 -22.61 -27.79 22.19
N TYR A 457 -21.30 -27.99 22.37
CA TYR A 457 -20.65 -29.30 22.29
C TYR A 457 -19.91 -29.67 23.60
N PRO A 458 -20.61 -30.01 24.69
CA PRO A 458 -19.99 -30.25 25.99
C PRO A 458 -18.96 -31.40 25.97
N GLY A 459 -19.17 -32.44 25.15
CA GLY A 459 -18.21 -33.54 24.98
C GLY A 459 -16.86 -33.13 24.37
N ARG A 460 -16.77 -31.94 23.74
CA ARG A 460 -15.52 -31.40 23.17
C ARG A 460 -14.89 -30.31 24.03
N LYS A 461 -15.47 -29.97 25.17
CA LYS A 461 -15.06 -28.86 26.04
C LYS A 461 -13.57 -28.88 26.38
N ARG A 462 -13.02 -30.03 26.79
CA ARG A 462 -11.59 -30.16 27.14
C ARG A 462 -10.68 -29.90 25.94
N LYS A 463 -11.04 -30.42 24.75
CA LYS A 463 -10.29 -30.20 23.50
C LYS A 463 -10.33 -28.72 23.10
N TYR A 464 -11.50 -28.08 23.19
CA TYR A 464 -11.65 -26.66 22.85
C TYR A 464 -10.86 -25.76 23.80
N LEU A 465 -10.93 -25.99 25.11
CA LEU A 465 -10.13 -25.22 26.08
C LEU A 465 -8.62 -25.37 25.85
N PHE A 466 -8.16 -26.56 25.47
CA PHE A 466 -6.75 -26.77 25.15
C PHE A 466 -6.33 -25.98 23.90
N GLN A 467 -7.13 -26.03 22.83
CA GLN A 467 -6.83 -25.26 21.61
C GLN A 467 -6.90 -23.74 21.85
N ILE A 468 -7.89 -23.25 22.60
CA ILE A 468 -7.99 -21.83 23.00
C ILE A 468 -6.73 -21.43 23.79
N TRP A 469 -6.28 -22.26 24.73
CA TRP A 469 -5.06 -22.01 25.49
C TRP A 469 -3.83 -21.94 24.57
N LEU A 470 -3.70 -22.87 23.63
CA LEU A 470 -2.57 -22.91 22.68
C LEU A 470 -2.55 -21.67 21.77
N ASN A 471 -3.68 -21.34 21.16
CA ASN A 471 -3.81 -20.15 20.30
C ASN A 471 -3.49 -18.86 21.08
N ASN A 472 -4.03 -18.74 22.29
CA ASN A 472 -3.84 -17.57 23.14
C ASN A 472 -2.42 -17.48 23.72
N LEU A 473 -1.72 -18.61 23.89
CA LEU A 473 -0.29 -18.62 24.25
C LEU A 473 0.54 -17.91 23.18
N PHE A 474 0.32 -18.22 21.90
CA PHE A 474 1.00 -17.54 20.79
C PHE A 474 0.62 -16.06 20.70
N LEU A 475 -0.67 -15.72 20.82
CA LEU A 475 -1.11 -14.32 20.85
C LEU A 475 -0.42 -13.54 21.98
N LYS A 476 -0.22 -14.14 23.16
CA LYS A 476 0.50 -13.52 24.29
C LYS A 476 1.99 -13.35 24.03
N ILE A 477 2.63 -14.32 23.39
CA ILE A 477 4.03 -14.20 22.94
C ILE A 477 4.16 -12.99 21.99
N TRP A 478 3.27 -12.88 21.02
CA TRP A 478 3.26 -11.77 20.07
C TRP A 478 2.91 -10.43 20.73
N ALA A 479 1.98 -10.40 21.68
CA ALA A 479 1.69 -9.20 22.48
C ALA A 479 2.88 -8.74 23.33
N GLY A 480 3.76 -9.67 23.74
CA GLY A 480 5.03 -9.35 24.39
C GLY A 480 6.02 -8.63 23.47
N ALA A 481 6.00 -8.95 22.18
CA ALA A 481 6.83 -8.30 21.16
C ALA A 481 6.24 -6.98 20.68
N ASN A 482 4.94 -6.95 20.37
CA ASN A 482 4.21 -5.77 19.98
C ASN A 482 2.81 -5.75 20.61
N LYS A 483 2.62 -4.82 21.56
CA LYS A 483 1.33 -4.68 22.27
C LYS A 483 0.24 -4.13 21.39
N GLU A 484 0.54 -3.17 20.51
CA GLU A 484 -0.47 -2.46 19.73
C GLU A 484 -1.24 -3.41 18.79
N ASN A 485 -0.56 -4.38 18.18
CA ASN A 485 -1.21 -5.32 17.25
C ASN A 485 -1.95 -6.48 17.94
N PHE A 486 -1.53 -6.91 19.14
CA PHE A 486 -1.97 -8.18 19.72
C PHE A 486 -2.57 -8.10 21.13
N LEU A 487 -2.30 -7.05 21.92
CA LEU A 487 -2.74 -6.98 23.31
C LEU A 487 -4.27 -7.03 23.42
N HIS A 488 -4.98 -6.21 22.65
CA HIS A 488 -6.45 -6.19 22.64
C HIS A 488 -7.06 -7.55 22.30
N ARG A 489 -6.43 -8.32 21.40
CA ARG A 489 -6.88 -9.67 21.01
C ARG A 489 -6.73 -10.68 22.15
N THR A 490 -5.57 -10.68 22.81
CA THR A 490 -5.33 -11.55 23.97
C THR A 490 -6.28 -11.27 25.13
N LEU A 491 -6.51 -9.98 25.42
CA LEU A 491 -7.44 -9.54 26.46
C LEU A 491 -8.87 -9.99 26.16
N LEU A 492 -9.31 -9.88 24.91
CA LEU A 492 -10.66 -10.31 24.52
C LEU A 492 -10.85 -11.83 24.60
N VAL A 493 -9.85 -12.61 24.19
CA VAL A 493 -9.88 -14.08 24.35
C VAL A 493 -9.87 -14.45 25.83
N ASP A 494 -9.04 -13.78 26.65
CA ASP A 494 -9.03 -13.98 28.11
C ASP A 494 -10.38 -13.60 28.75
N ALA A 495 -11.07 -12.57 28.25
CA ALA A 495 -12.40 -12.16 28.70
C ALA A 495 -13.45 -13.25 28.43
N GLU A 496 -13.47 -13.80 27.22
CA GLU A 496 -14.35 -14.92 26.86
C GLU A 496 -14.06 -16.18 27.69
N VAL A 497 -12.79 -16.50 27.94
CA VAL A 497 -12.41 -17.61 28.82
C VAL A 497 -12.87 -17.36 30.26
N ALA A 498 -12.75 -16.13 30.76
CA ALA A 498 -13.24 -15.75 32.09
C ALA A 498 -14.77 -15.87 32.18
N ARG A 499 -15.50 -15.43 31.14
CA ARG A 499 -16.96 -15.62 31.00
C ARG A 499 -17.34 -17.09 31.07
N ILE A 500 -16.70 -17.96 30.28
CA ILE A 500 -16.95 -19.41 30.27
C ILE A 500 -16.69 -20.05 31.64
N LYS A 501 -15.68 -19.56 32.37
CA LYS A 501 -15.35 -19.99 33.74
C LYS A 501 -16.19 -19.34 34.83
N LYS A 502 -17.15 -18.47 34.47
CA LYS A 502 -17.99 -17.69 35.40
C LYS A 502 -17.18 -16.78 36.34
N GLN A 503 -16.03 -16.29 35.90
CA GLN A 503 -15.19 -15.33 36.62
C GLN A 503 -15.62 -13.90 36.25
N TYR A 504 -16.79 -13.49 36.74
CA TYR A 504 -17.52 -12.30 36.24
C TYR A 504 -16.74 -10.98 36.36
N GLU A 505 -16.20 -10.67 37.54
CA GLU A 505 -15.42 -9.44 37.76
C GLU A 505 -14.20 -9.38 36.85
N LYS A 506 -13.52 -10.51 36.69
CA LYS A 506 -12.36 -10.63 35.81
C LYS A 506 -12.75 -10.44 34.35
N ALA A 507 -13.87 -11.02 33.90
CA ALA A 507 -14.36 -10.88 32.54
C ALA A 507 -14.66 -9.41 32.21
N GLU A 508 -15.35 -8.70 33.11
CA GLU A 508 -15.68 -7.28 32.99
C GLU A 508 -14.44 -6.39 32.83
N ILE A 509 -13.44 -6.56 33.71
CA ILE A 509 -12.15 -5.84 33.60
C ILE A 509 -11.47 -6.13 32.26
N LEU A 510 -11.47 -7.39 31.82
CA LEU A 510 -10.81 -7.78 30.57
C LEU A 510 -11.52 -7.25 29.33
N TYR A 511 -12.86 -7.24 29.28
CA TYR A 511 -13.60 -6.64 28.17
C TYR A 511 -13.30 -5.14 28.04
N ASN A 512 -13.39 -4.39 29.14
CA ASN A 512 -13.11 -2.95 29.13
C ASN A 512 -11.68 -2.65 28.66
N ARG A 513 -10.70 -3.39 29.18
CA ARG A 513 -9.31 -3.25 28.74
C ARG A 513 -9.11 -3.64 27.27
N ALA A 514 -9.80 -4.67 26.79
CA ALA A 514 -9.72 -5.06 25.37
C ALA A 514 -10.27 -3.95 24.46
N ILE A 515 -11.38 -3.31 24.84
CA ILE A 515 -12.00 -2.19 24.12
C ILE A 515 -11.05 -0.99 24.09
N GLU A 516 -10.52 -0.59 25.25
CA GLU A 516 -9.60 0.55 25.38
C GLU A 516 -8.32 0.36 24.55
N GLU A 517 -7.69 -0.83 24.64
CA GLU A 517 -6.46 -1.12 23.90
C GLU A 517 -6.73 -1.23 22.38
N ALA A 518 -7.88 -1.76 21.96
CA ALA A 518 -8.26 -1.79 20.54
C ALA A 518 -8.46 -0.37 19.99
N LYS A 519 -9.17 0.48 20.74
CA LYS A 519 -9.41 1.88 20.39
C LYS A 519 -8.11 2.68 20.32
N LYS A 520 -7.23 2.52 21.31
CA LYS A 520 -5.92 3.17 21.38
C LYS A 520 -5.01 2.78 20.22
N ALA A 521 -5.03 1.49 19.83
CA ALA A 521 -4.27 0.98 18.71
C ALA A 521 -4.94 1.24 17.34
N GLY A 522 -6.20 1.70 17.30
CA GLY A 522 -6.89 2.07 16.07
C GLY A 522 -7.52 0.90 15.30
N TYR A 523 -7.82 -0.23 15.96
CA TYR A 523 -8.48 -1.40 15.35
C TYR A 523 -10.01 -1.33 15.54
N LEU A 524 -10.69 -0.57 14.68
CA LEU A 524 -12.14 -0.29 14.78
C LEU A 524 -13.00 -1.57 14.82
N GLN A 525 -12.67 -2.54 13.98
CA GLN A 525 -13.36 -3.83 13.91
C GLN A 525 -13.23 -4.64 15.21
N ASN A 526 -12.08 -4.55 15.88
CA ASN A 526 -11.84 -5.26 17.14
C ASN A 526 -12.44 -4.50 18.33
N GLU A 527 -12.47 -3.16 18.29
CA GLU A 527 -13.23 -2.33 19.24
C GLU A 527 -14.72 -2.69 19.17
N ALA A 528 -15.31 -2.71 17.96
CA ALA A 528 -16.71 -3.06 17.75
C ALA A 528 -17.02 -4.49 18.22
N LEU A 529 -16.15 -5.45 17.88
CA LEU A 529 -16.32 -6.85 18.31
C LEU A 529 -16.20 -7.02 19.82
N ALA A 530 -15.26 -6.34 20.47
CA ALA A 530 -15.10 -6.41 21.92
C ALA A 530 -16.32 -5.84 22.65
N ASN A 531 -16.86 -4.72 22.14
CA ASN A 531 -18.13 -4.16 22.62
C ASN A 531 -19.30 -5.13 22.40
N GLU A 532 -19.40 -5.78 21.23
CA GLU A 532 -20.47 -6.74 20.97
C GLU A 532 -20.43 -7.91 21.96
N LEU A 533 -19.24 -8.48 22.21
CA LEU A 533 -19.07 -9.57 23.15
C LEU A 533 -19.32 -9.16 24.60
N ALA A 534 -18.90 -7.95 25.00
CA ALA A 534 -19.24 -7.38 26.30
C ALA A 534 -20.76 -7.20 26.45
N GLY A 535 -21.43 -6.69 25.42
CA GLY A 535 -22.89 -6.54 25.38
C GLY A 535 -23.61 -7.88 25.53
N LYS A 536 -23.17 -8.92 24.81
CA LYS A 536 -23.65 -10.31 24.98
C LYS A 536 -23.45 -10.82 26.40
N TYR A 537 -22.27 -10.57 26.97
CA TYR A 537 -21.95 -10.96 28.34
C TYR A 537 -22.89 -10.34 29.38
N TYR A 538 -23.20 -9.04 29.28
CA TYR A 538 -24.16 -8.39 30.18
C TYR A 538 -25.60 -8.85 29.92
N ALA A 539 -25.98 -9.08 28.67
CA ALA A 539 -27.30 -9.58 28.31
C ALA A 539 -27.56 -10.99 28.86
N ASP A 540 -26.57 -11.90 28.77
CA ASP A 540 -26.63 -13.25 29.34
C ASP A 540 -26.79 -13.27 30.88
N ARG A 541 -26.57 -12.12 31.53
CA ARG A 541 -26.72 -11.91 32.98
C ARG A 541 -27.93 -11.04 33.35
N ASP A 542 -28.83 -10.78 32.41
CA ASP A 542 -30.00 -9.91 32.57
C ASP A 542 -29.67 -8.45 32.97
N LEU A 543 -28.45 -7.99 32.71
CA LEU A 543 -27.99 -6.61 32.96
C LEU A 543 -28.24 -5.73 31.73
N ILE A 544 -29.52 -5.60 31.36
CA ILE A 544 -29.97 -5.02 30.07
C ILE A 544 -29.51 -3.58 29.85
N LYS A 545 -29.43 -2.74 30.89
CA LYS A 545 -28.96 -1.34 30.77
C LYS A 545 -27.50 -1.28 30.33
N SER A 546 -26.63 -2.08 30.97
CA SER A 546 -25.22 -2.18 30.61
C SER A 546 -25.07 -2.80 29.22
N ALA A 547 -25.80 -3.89 28.95
CA ALA A 547 -25.80 -4.55 27.64
C ALA A 547 -26.14 -3.57 26.52
N ARG A 548 -27.16 -2.73 26.70
CA ARG A 548 -27.57 -1.72 25.71
C ARG A 548 -26.46 -0.75 25.36
N SER A 549 -25.69 -0.27 26.33
CA SER A 549 -24.57 0.66 26.08
C SER A 549 -23.53 0.02 25.18
N TYR A 550 -23.03 -1.16 25.55
CA TYR A 550 -22.02 -1.86 24.76
C TYR A 550 -22.52 -2.26 23.37
N ILE A 551 -23.78 -2.65 23.22
CA ILE A 551 -24.34 -2.98 21.89
C ILE A 551 -24.47 -1.73 21.00
N LEU A 552 -24.82 -0.56 21.56
CA LEU A 552 -24.83 0.70 20.82
C LEU A 552 -23.42 1.11 20.38
N ASP A 553 -22.43 0.98 21.25
CA ASP A 553 -21.03 1.25 20.93
C ASP A 553 -20.50 0.27 19.86
N ALA A 554 -20.88 -1.01 19.94
CA ALA A 554 -20.59 -1.99 18.91
C ALA A 554 -21.22 -1.62 17.56
N TYR A 555 -22.50 -1.22 17.56
CA TYR A 555 -23.22 -0.78 16.37
C TYR A 555 -22.52 0.42 15.71
N SER A 556 -22.21 1.45 16.49
CA SER A 556 -21.49 2.63 16.00
C SER A 556 -20.09 2.25 15.48
N GLY A 557 -19.39 1.33 16.15
CA GLY A 557 -18.11 0.81 15.69
C GLY A 557 -18.21 0.11 14.33
N TYR A 558 -19.20 -0.77 14.15
CA TYR A 558 -19.45 -1.46 12.87
C TYR A 558 -19.91 -0.50 11.77
N GLU A 559 -20.66 0.54 12.11
CA GLU A 559 -21.06 1.63 11.21
C GLU A 559 -19.86 2.44 10.74
N ARG A 560 -18.99 2.90 11.66
CA ARG A 560 -17.73 3.59 11.31
C ARG A 560 -16.78 2.71 10.51
N TRP A 561 -16.79 1.41 10.76
CA TRP A 561 -16.01 0.45 9.97
C TRP A 561 -16.62 0.19 8.58
N GLY A 562 -17.93 0.43 8.39
CA GLY A 562 -18.63 0.22 7.11
C GLY A 562 -19.16 -1.20 6.91
N ALA A 563 -19.32 -2.00 7.98
CA ALA A 563 -19.71 -3.42 7.89
C ALA A 563 -21.23 -3.60 7.73
N VAL A 564 -21.79 -3.15 6.60
CA VAL A 564 -23.24 -3.08 6.31
C VAL A 564 -23.98 -4.40 6.58
N HIS A 565 -23.45 -5.55 6.15
CA HIS A 565 -24.10 -6.84 6.42
C HIS A 565 -24.16 -7.16 7.91
N LYS A 566 -23.09 -6.86 8.66
CA LYS A 566 -23.05 -7.08 10.11
C LYS A 566 -24.06 -6.20 10.83
N ILE A 567 -24.19 -4.94 10.41
CA ILE A 567 -25.16 -3.98 10.96
C ILE A 567 -26.59 -4.51 10.79
N LYS A 568 -26.96 -4.96 9.58
CA LYS A 568 -28.28 -5.56 9.32
C LYS A 568 -28.58 -6.77 10.20
N ILE A 569 -27.58 -7.60 10.46
CA ILE A 569 -27.71 -8.75 11.38
C ILE A 569 -27.94 -8.27 12.81
N MET A 570 -27.16 -7.28 13.27
CA MET A 570 -27.32 -6.72 14.62
C MET A 570 -28.67 -6.05 14.84
N GLU A 571 -29.19 -5.31 13.85
CA GLU A 571 -30.54 -4.75 13.90
C GLU A 571 -31.56 -5.86 14.20
N ASN A 572 -31.52 -6.98 13.47
CA ASN A 572 -32.43 -8.10 13.66
C ASN A 572 -32.24 -8.80 15.03
N ASP A 573 -31.00 -9.05 15.44
CA ASP A 573 -30.70 -9.80 16.66
C ASP A 573 -31.05 -9.05 17.95
N TRP A 574 -30.97 -7.71 17.91
CA TRP A 574 -31.05 -6.87 19.11
C TRP A 574 -32.24 -5.91 19.16
N MET A 575 -32.97 -5.70 18.04
CA MET A 575 -34.21 -4.88 18.00
C MET A 575 -35.18 -5.24 19.13
N GLY A 576 -35.40 -6.54 19.40
CA GLY A 576 -36.33 -7.00 20.45
C GLY A 576 -35.75 -7.16 21.85
N LYS A 577 -34.42 -7.34 22.00
CA LYS A 577 -33.79 -7.70 23.30
C LYS A 577 -33.34 -6.52 24.15
N VAL A 578 -33.00 -5.40 23.51
CA VAL A 578 -32.51 -4.17 24.20
C VAL A 578 -33.32 -2.94 23.81
N GLY A 579 -34.44 -3.11 23.09
CA GLY A 579 -35.30 -2.02 22.66
C GLY A 579 -34.58 -1.05 21.72
N LEU A 580 -33.77 -1.58 20.80
CA LEU A 580 -33.13 -0.78 19.76
C LEU A 580 -34.18 -0.41 18.72
N SER A 581 -34.82 0.74 18.87
CA SER A 581 -35.48 1.41 17.75
C SER A 581 -34.41 2.07 16.88
N LEU A 582 -33.62 1.26 16.19
CA LEU A 582 -32.60 1.72 15.25
C LEU A 582 -33.18 1.64 13.84
N ARG A 583 -33.63 2.79 13.31
CA ARG A 583 -33.48 3.21 11.90
C ARG A 583 -33.83 4.69 11.74
N SER A 584 -32.75 5.47 11.59
CA SER A 584 -32.51 6.56 10.64
C SER A 584 -33.68 7.31 9.99
N GLY A 585 -33.50 8.63 9.91
CA GLY A 585 -34.15 9.46 8.91
C GLY A 585 -34.04 8.86 7.51
N VAL A 586 -35.19 8.70 6.86
CA VAL A 586 -35.59 9.22 5.54
C VAL A 586 -37.04 8.76 5.33
N ASN A 587 -37.93 9.75 5.20
CA ASN A 587 -39.34 9.76 4.78
C ASN A 587 -40.03 8.46 4.30
N SER A 588 -41.26 8.22 4.82
CA SER A 588 -42.48 8.17 3.96
C SER A 588 -43.80 7.93 4.70
N ASN A 589 -43.86 7.48 5.96
CA ASN A 589 -45.14 7.11 6.58
C ASN A 589 -45.65 8.00 7.73
N TYR A 590 -44.93 9.07 8.09
CA TYR A 590 -45.36 10.00 9.15
C TYR A 590 -46.15 11.23 8.65
N MET A 591 -46.28 11.43 7.32
CA MET A 591 -47.07 12.53 6.74
C MET A 591 -48.57 12.22 6.56
N LYS A 592 -49.05 11.04 6.97
CA LYS A 592 -50.47 10.67 6.81
C LYS A 592 -51.30 10.71 8.09
N THR A 593 -50.69 10.99 9.25
CA THR A 593 -51.38 10.90 10.55
C THR A 593 -51.32 12.19 11.37
N ILE A 594 -50.74 13.27 10.84
CA ILE A 594 -50.64 14.57 11.54
C ILE A 594 -51.58 15.65 10.95
N THR A 595 -52.33 15.33 9.88
CA THR A 595 -53.41 16.21 9.39
C THR A 595 -54.73 16.08 10.15
N GLU A 596 -54.84 15.15 11.11
CA GLU A 596 -56.03 14.96 11.93
C GLU A 596 -55.66 14.73 13.39
N ARG A 597 -55.37 15.81 14.11
CA ARG A 597 -55.82 16.10 15.49
C ARG A 597 -55.05 17.28 16.06
N ASN A 598 -55.67 18.45 16.02
CA ASN A 598 -55.29 19.59 16.84
C ASN A 598 -55.72 19.40 18.30
N THR A 599 -55.03 20.17 19.15
CA THR A 599 -55.35 20.62 20.53
C THR A 599 -55.32 19.57 21.64
N THR A 600 -54.28 19.55 22.47
CA THR A 600 -54.17 20.31 23.74
C THR A 600 -52.89 19.88 24.49
N ASP A 601 -52.17 20.87 25.03
CA ASP A 601 -51.21 20.85 26.15
C ASP A 601 -50.18 19.70 26.28
N ILE A 602 -48.89 20.08 26.26
CA ILE A 602 -47.99 20.03 27.44
C ILE A 602 -46.66 20.70 27.05
N SER A 603 -46.27 21.66 27.89
CA SER A 603 -45.03 22.42 27.91
C SER A 603 -43.81 21.53 28.25
N GLY A 604 -42.74 21.68 27.47
CA GLY A 604 -41.48 20.95 27.66
C GLY A 604 -40.43 21.28 26.60
N THR A 605 -40.17 22.57 26.36
CA THR A 605 -39.21 23.04 25.36
C THR A 605 -37.85 23.35 26.00
N SER A 606 -36.95 22.36 26.02
CA SER A 606 -35.51 22.58 26.20
C SER A 606 -34.64 21.53 25.52
N SER A 607 -35.13 20.29 25.33
CA SER A 607 -34.41 19.24 24.57
C SER A 607 -34.58 19.35 23.04
N THR A 608 -35.70 19.90 22.56
CA THR A 608 -36.00 20.02 21.13
C THR A 608 -35.16 21.11 20.43
N SER A 609 -34.81 22.19 21.15
CA SER A 609 -33.96 23.28 20.63
C SER A 609 -32.52 22.81 20.41
N MET A 610 -31.94 22.08 21.37
CA MET A 610 -30.56 21.58 21.28
C MET A 610 -30.37 20.53 20.17
N ILE A 611 -31.40 19.74 19.87
CA ILE A 611 -31.40 18.77 18.75
C ILE A 611 -31.51 19.49 17.40
N LEU A 612 -32.35 20.51 17.29
CA LEU A 612 -32.45 21.36 16.08
C LEU A 612 -31.12 22.06 15.79
N ASP A 613 -30.42 22.54 16.82
CA ASP A 613 -29.10 23.16 16.70
C ASP A 613 -28.04 22.16 16.21
N ILE A 614 -28.02 20.91 16.71
CA ILE A 614 -27.09 19.87 16.24
C ILE A 614 -27.34 19.48 14.78
N PHE A 615 -28.60 19.37 14.34
CA PHE A 615 -28.92 19.08 12.94
C PHE A 615 -28.51 20.23 12.01
N SER A 616 -28.68 21.48 12.46
CA SER A 616 -28.18 22.66 11.74
C SER A 616 -26.66 22.60 11.60
N ILE A 617 -25.94 22.32 12.70
CA ILE A 617 -24.47 22.20 12.73
C ILE A 617 -23.97 21.07 11.82
N MET A 618 -24.64 19.91 11.82
CA MET A 618 -24.26 18.78 10.95
C MET A 618 -24.48 19.10 9.47
N LYS A 619 -25.60 19.75 9.13
CA LYS A 619 -25.88 20.18 7.76
C LYS A 619 -24.89 21.24 7.29
N SER A 620 -24.54 22.18 8.17
CA SER A 620 -23.52 23.20 7.95
C SER A 620 -22.12 22.58 7.78
N SER A 621 -21.74 21.62 8.63
CA SER A 621 -20.47 20.88 8.50
C SER A 621 -20.40 20.11 7.19
N GLN A 622 -21.49 19.44 6.79
CA GLN A 622 -21.55 18.71 5.52
C GLN A 622 -21.42 19.65 4.32
N ALA A 623 -22.12 20.79 4.34
CA ALA A 623 -22.05 21.79 3.27
C ALA A 623 -20.66 22.42 3.11
N ILE A 624 -19.88 22.51 4.20
CA ILE A 624 -18.47 22.94 4.20
C ILE A 624 -17.58 21.82 3.62
N SER A 625 -17.76 20.58 4.04
CA SER A 625 -16.93 19.44 3.59
C SER A 625 -17.14 19.05 2.12
N GLU A 626 -18.28 19.42 1.50
CA GLU A 626 -18.56 19.19 0.08
C GLU A 626 -17.82 20.17 -0.85
N GLU A 627 -17.25 21.26 -0.32
CA GLU A 627 -16.57 22.28 -1.13
C GLU A 627 -15.07 22.01 -1.32
N ILE A 628 -14.66 21.95 -2.58
CA ILE A 628 -13.28 21.67 -2.99
C ILE A 628 -12.52 22.98 -3.35
N LYS A 629 -13.26 24.05 -3.68
CA LYS A 629 -12.67 25.35 -4.03
C LYS A 629 -12.52 26.23 -2.78
N VAL A 630 -11.31 26.76 -2.57
CA VAL A 630 -10.98 27.62 -1.41
C VAL A 630 -11.93 28.81 -1.28
N SER A 631 -12.25 29.51 -2.38
CA SER A 631 -13.14 30.68 -2.35
C SER A 631 -14.58 30.31 -1.95
N SER A 632 -15.14 29.25 -2.54
CA SER A 632 -16.51 28.77 -2.26
C SER A 632 -16.63 28.17 -0.85
N LEU A 633 -15.57 27.54 -0.37
CA LEU A 633 -15.47 27.05 1.00
C LEU A 633 -15.50 28.19 2.02
N LEU A 634 -14.68 29.24 1.81
CA LEU A 634 -14.65 30.41 2.68
C LEU A 634 -15.98 31.17 2.68
N GLU A 635 -16.68 31.19 1.54
CA GLU A 635 -18.03 31.74 1.39
C GLU A 635 -19.06 31.01 2.25
N LYS A 636 -19.19 29.70 2.06
CA LYS A 636 -20.14 28.90 2.85
C LYS A 636 -19.79 28.92 4.32
N MET A 637 -18.51 28.85 4.65
CA MET A 637 -18.00 28.94 5.99
C MET A 637 -18.44 30.23 6.69
N LEU A 638 -18.13 31.40 6.12
CA LEU A 638 -18.44 32.68 6.76
C LEU A 638 -19.95 32.91 6.84
N ASN A 639 -20.72 32.52 5.83
CA ASN A 639 -22.19 32.51 5.88
C ASN A 639 -22.72 31.71 7.07
N ILE A 640 -22.30 30.46 7.18
CA ILE A 640 -22.71 29.56 8.26
C ILE A 640 -22.31 30.13 9.64
N LEU A 641 -21.09 30.67 9.77
CA LEU A 641 -20.61 31.17 11.05
C LEU A 641 -21.32 32.47 11.46
N ILE A 642 -21.59 33.36 10.52
CA ILE A 642 -22.31 34.61 10.77
C ILE A 642 -23.76 34.31 11.18
N GLU A 643 -24.44 33.40 10.48
CA GLU A 643 -25.81 32.96 10.81
C GLU A 643 -25.89 32.26 12.17
N ASN A 644 -25.02 31.28 12.43
CA ASN A 644 -25.09 30.48 13.66
C ASN A 644 -24.53 31.22 14.89
N ALA A 645 -23.56 32.11 14.72
CA ALA A 645 -23.02 32.92 15.83
C ALA A 645 -23.85 34.19 16.08
N GLY A 646 -24.73 34.58 15.15
CA GLY A 646 -25.43 35.86 15.19
C GLY A 646 -24.48 37.05 15.04
N ALA A 647 -23.44 36.90 14.23
CA ALA A 647 -22.49 37.99 13.95
C ALA A 647 -23.05 38.93 12.86
N GLU A 648 -22.59 40.17 12.82
CA GLU A 648 -22.90 41.12 11.74
C GLU A 648 -21.76 41.24 10.74
N LYS A 649 -20.54 40.87 11.12
CA LYS A 649 -19.40 40.82 10.23
C LYS A 649 -18.49 39.67 10.63
N GLY A 650 -17.92 39.01 9.63
CA GLY A 650 -16.93 37.96 9.78
C GLY A 650 -15.75 38.14 8.83
N VAL A 651 -14.55 38.00 9.37
CA VAL A 651 -13.29 38.16 8.62
C VAL A 651 -12.38 36.97 8.91
N PHE A 652 -11.82 36.40 7.86
CA PHE A 652 -10.86 35.30 7.96
C PHE A 652 -9.49 35.72 7.46
N LEU A 653 -8.49 35.52 8.32
CA LEU A 653 -7.09 35.83 8.07
C LEU A 653 -6.28 34.54 7.92
N VAL A 654 -5.43 34.46 6.91
CA VAL A 654 -4.52 33.34 6.70
C VAL A 654 -3.11 33.73 7.13
N ASN A 655 -2.45 32.83 7.86
CA ASN A 655 -1.06 32.97 8.25
C ASN A 655 -0.15 32.45 7.12
N ARG A 656 0.54 33.34 6.42
CA ARG A 656 1.51 33.00 5.37
C ARG A 656 2.93 33.26 5.90
N ASN A 657 3.96 32.70 5.25
CA ASN A 657 5.37 32.81 5.70
C ASN A 657 5.90 34.27 5.89
N ASN A 658 5.14 35.30 5.48
CA ASN A 658 5.46 36.72 5.60
C ASN A 658 4.43 37.54 6.41
N GLY A 659 3.56 36.92 7.21
CA GLY A 659 2.59 37.63 8.07
C GLY A 659 1.13 37.19 7.87
N LEU A 660 0.20 37.90 8.51
CA LEU A 660 -1.24 37.66 8.40
C LEU A 660 -1.83 38.44 7.21
N PHE A 661 -2.61 37.75 6.39
CA PHE A 661 -3.29 38.32 5.23
C PHE A 661 -4.80 38.11 5.35
N ILE A 662 -5.58 39.11 4.99
CA ILE A 662 -7.03 38.99 4.85
C ILE A 662 -7.32 38.13 3.63
N GLU A 663 -7.93 36.97 3.84
CA GLU A 663 -8.30 36.05 2.78
C GLU A 663 -9.76 36.20 2.40
N ALA A 664 -10.63 36.48 3.38
CA ALA A 664 -12.05 36.69 3.14
C ALA A 664 -12.72 37.63 4.15
N LYS A 665 -13.72 38.39 3.70
CA LYS A 665 -14.60 39.24 4.51
C LYS A 665 -16.05 39.05 4.08
N MET A 666 -16.96 39.04 5.05
CA MET A 666 -18.40 39.02 4.79
C MET A 666 -19.15 39.85 5.84
N ASP A 667 -20.15 40.62 5.39
CA ASP A 667 -21.08 41.36 6.24
C ASP A 667 -22.44 40.64 6.24
N SER A 668 -23.19 40.71 7.34
CA SER A 668 -24.48 40.04 7.48
C SER A 668 -25.50 40.60 6.47
N GLY A 669 -26.15 39.72 5.71
CA GLY A 669 -27.12 40.09 4.67
C GLY A 669 -26.51 40.44 3.31
N SER A 670 -25.18 40.36 3.14
CA SER A 670 -24.56 40.45 1.81
C SER A 670 -24.62 39.10 1.08
N GLU A 671 -25.17 39.06 -0.15
CA GLU A 671 -25.19 37.84 -0.97
C GLU A 671 -23.81 37.48 -1.57
N LYS A 672 -22.82 38.37 -1.47
CA LYS A 672 -21.48 38.16 -2.04
C LYS A 672 -20.40 38.31 -0.98
N ILE A 673 -19.50 37.33 -0.94
CA ILE A 673 -18.27 37.40 -0.16
C ILE A 673 -17.16 38.13 -0.93
N ASP A 674 -16.38 38.92 -0.22
CA ASP A 674 -15.10 39.42 -0.72
C ASP A 674 -14.02 38.38 -0.37
N SER A 675 -13.71 37.46 -1.30
CA SER A 675 -12.74 36.37 -1.11
C SER A 675 -11.50 36.53 -2.00
N GLY A 676 -10.36 35.97 -1.57
CA GLY A 676 -9.08 36.03 -2.28
C GLY A 676 -8.39 37.40 -2.22
N LEU A 677 -8.74 38.22 -1.22
CA LEU A 677 -8.30 39.62 -1.08
C LEU A 677 -6.76 39.75 -0.97
N LYS A 678 -6.10 38.83 -0.27
CA LYS A 678 -4.63 38.80 -0.07
C LYS A 678 -4.05 40.16 0.41
N ILE A 679 -4.81 40.88 1.23
CA ILE A 679 -4.41 42.19 1.77
C ILE A 679 -3.61 41.95 3.05
N PRO A 680 -2.38 42.48 3.20
CA PRO A 680 -1.64 42.42 4.47
C PRO A 680 -2.45 43.09 5.60
N LEU A 681 -2.43 42.50 6.80
CA LEU A 681 -3.16 43.02 7.97
C LEU A 681 -2.85 44.50 8.24
N GLU A 682 -1.61 44.94 8.01
CA GLU A 682 -1.17 46.33 8.23
C GLU A 682 -1.84 47.34 7.30
N LYS A 683 -2.42 46.88 6.18
CA LYS A 683 -3.12 47.72 5.19
C LYS A 683 -4.65 47.62 5.31
N PHE A 684 -5.16 46.91 6.31
CA PHE A 684 -6.58 46.67 6.47
C PHE A 684 -7.15 47.44 7.67
N GLU A 685 -7.83 48.56 7.39
CA GLU A 685 -8.34 49.49 8.42
C GLU A 685 -9.68 49.06 9.05
N GLU A 686 -10.21 47.90 8.65
CA GLU A 686 -11.52 47.38 9.08
C GLU A 686 -11.46 46.34 10.22
N LEU A 687 -10.34 46.24 10.95
CA LEU A 687 -10.19 45.33 12.09
C LEU A 687 -9.44 45.97 13.28
N PRO A 688 -9.75 45.55 14.53
CA PRO A 688 -8.97 45.92 15.70
C PRO A 688 -7.67 45.09 15.77
N ILE A 689 -6.55 45.66 15.30
CA ILE A 689 -5.24 44.99 15.28
C ILE A 689 -4.82 44.48 16.67
N SER A 690 -5.19 45.19 17.74
CA SER A 690 -4.89 44.81 19.12
C SER A 690 -5.48 43.44 19.51
N ILE A 691 -6.70 43.15 19.07
CA ILE A 691 -7.40 41.88 19.33
C ILE A 691 -6.81 40.76 18.49
N ILE A 692 -6.51 41.02 17.22
CA ILE A 692 -5.87 40.03 16.33
C ILE A 692 -4.51 39.62 16.89
N ASN A 693 -3.70 40.60 17.33
CA ASN A 693 -2.39 40.32 17.93
C ASN A 693 -2.48 39.61 19.28
N TYR A 694 -3.52 39.87 20.07
CA TYR A 694 -3.77 39.15 21.31
C TYR A 694 -3.96 37.65 21.03
N VAL A 695 -4.90 37.31 20.15
CA VAL A 695 -5.21 35.92 19.78
C VAL A 695 -4.04 35.24 19.06
N LEU A 696 -3.31 35.98 18.22
CA LEU A 696 -2.09 35.49 17.56
C LEU A 696 -1.02 35.05 18.59
N ARG A 697 -0.86 35.81 19.67
CA ARG A 697 0.14 35.57 20.71
C ARG A 697 -0.28 34.50 21.70
N THR A 698 -1.52 34.54 22.19
CA THR A 698 -2.01 33.59 23.20
C THR A 698 -2.40 32.26 22.59
N ARG A 699 -2.83 32.24 21.32
CA ARG A 699 -3.45 31.09 20.65
C ARG A 699 -4.66 30.55 21.41
N GLU A 700 -5.35 31.43 22.12
CA GLU A 700 -6.59 31.15 22.84
C GLU A 700 -7.74 31.97 22.25
N ASN A 701 -8.96 31.42 22.37
CA ASN A 701 -10.17 32.11 21.95
C ASN A 701 -10.41 33.34 22.83
N LEU A 702 -10.83 34.44 22.21
CA LEU A 702 -11.23 35.66 22.89
C LEU A 702 -12.71 35.92 22.63
N VAL A 703 -13.49 35.97 23.72
CA VAL A 703 -14.91 36.36 23.70
C VAL A 703 -15.06 37.63 24.52
N ILE A 704 -15.61 38.68 23.92
CA ILE A 704 -15.90 39.94 24.59
C ILE A 704 -17.41 40.14 24.55
N ALA A 705 -18.06 39.94 25.70
CA ALA A 705 -19.50 40.14 25.84
C ALA A 705 -19.91 41.61 25.70
N ASP A 706 -19.11 42.55 26.22
CA ASP A 706 -19.31 43.98 26.00
C ASP A 706 -17.97 44.70 25.79
N ALA A 707 -17.73 45.11 24.54
CA ALA A 707 -16.50 45.78 24.13
C ALA A 707 -16.39 47.22 24.67
N SER A 708 -17.51 47.84 25.07
CA SER A 708 -17.52 49.20 25.62
C SER A 708 -17.03 49.28 27.07
N VAL A 709 -17.11 48.18 27.81
CA VAL A 709 -16.66 48.07 29.22
C VAL A 709 -15.48 47.11 29.40
N SER A 710 -14.96 46.54 28.31
CA SER A 710 -13.84 45.58 28.35
C SER A 710 -12.59 46.17 29.03
N PRO A 711 -12.07 45.58 30.12
CA PRO A 711 -10.91 46.11 30.83
C PRO A 711 -9.65 46.26 29.98
N LEU A 712 -9.49 45.39 28.98
CA LEU A 712 -8.29 45.29 28.14
C LEU A 712 -8.42 46.02 26.81
N PHE A 713 -9.64 46.17 26.28
CA PHE A 713 -9.85 46.62 24.90
C PHE A 713 -10.74 47.87 24.75
N LYS A 714 -11.34 48.40 25.84
CA LYS A 714 -12.22 49.59 25.76
C LYS A 714 -11.57 50.86 25.17
N MET A 715 -10.23 50.95 25.24
CA MET A 715 -9.46 52.09 24.72
C MET A 715 -9.02 51.90 23.26
N ASP A 716 -9.38 50.78 22.62
CA ASP A 716 -9.01 50.53 21.23
C ASP A 716 -9.72 51.53 20.29
N PRO A 717 -8.99 52.28 19.44
CA PRO A 717 -9.58 53.30 18.57
C PRO A 717 -10.63 52.75 17.60
N PHE A 718 -10.49 51.50 17.15
CA PHE A 718 -11.43 50.87 16.22
C PHE A 718 -12.75 50.57 16.93
N ILE A 719 -12.70 50.01 18.14
CA ILE A 719 -13.88 49.69 18.97
C ILE A 719 -14.66 50.96 19.31
N ILE A 720 -13.96 52.04 19.69
CA ILE A 720 -14.59 53.33 20.01
C ILE A 720 -15.28 53.94 18.78
N ASN A 721 -14.58 53.97 17.64
CA ASN A 721 -15.08 54.64 16.44
C ASN A 721 -16.25 53.87 15.79
N LYS A 722 -16.18 52.53 15.77
CA LYS A 722 -17.22 51.67 15.18
C LYS A 722 -18.34 51.28 16.16
N LYS A 723 -18.22 51.65 17.45
CA LYS A 723 -19.18 51.34 18.53
C LYS A 723 -19.53 49.85 18.64
N ILE A 724 -18.51 49.00 18.53
CA ILE A 724 -18.68 47.54 18.57
C ILE A 724 -19.22 47.12 19.93
N LYS A 725 -20.17 46.18 19.95
CA LYS A 725 -20.83 45.72 21.18
C LYS A 725 -20.26 44.41 21.68
N SER A 726 -20.15 43.40 20.83
CA SER A 726 -19.54 42.12 21.21
C SER A 726 -18.62 41.60 20.11
N ILE A 727 -17.60 40.84 20.52
CA ILE A 727 -16.54 40.34 19.63
C ILE A 727 -16.25 38.88 19.96
N PHE A 728 -16.05 38.07 18.94
CA PHE A 728 -15.52 36.72 19.04
C PHE A 728 -14.33 36.56 18.09
N CYS A 729 -13.17 36.19 18.61
CA CYS A 729 -11.95 36.02 17.83
C CYS A 729 -11.24 34.72 18.23
N MET A 730 -10.89 33.87 17.26
CA MET A 730 -10.28 32.57 17.52
C MET A 730 -9.09 32.27 16.59
N PRO A 731 -8.10 31.50 17.06
CA PRO A 731 -7.08 30.92 16.20
C PRO A 731 -7.62 29.66 15.52
N VAL A 732 -7.42 29.58 14.20
CA VAL A 732 -7.71 28.39 13.41
C VAL A 732 -6.44 27.55 13.33
N LEU A 733 -6.46 26.37 13.94
CA LEU A 733 -5.31 25.49 14.10
C LEU A 733 -5.46 24.23 13.22
N TYR A 734 -4.35 23.77 12.64
CA TYR A 734 -4.24 22.47 11.97
C TYR A 734 -2.98 21.76 12.45
N GLN A 735 -3.12 20.53 12.98
CA GLN A 735 -2.02 19.76 13.61
C GLN A 735 -1.16 20.61 14.59
N ALA A 736 -1.82 21.39 15.45
CA ALA A 736 -1.21 22.33 16.40
C ALA A 736 -0.41 23.50 15.79
N LYS A 737 -0.43 23.69 14.46
CA LYS A 737 0.13 24.87 13.78
C LYS A 737 -0.98 25.91 13.53
N LEU A 738 -0.66 27.18 13.77
CA LEU A 738 -1.57 28.28 13.45
C LEU A 738 -1.71 28.44 11.95
N PHE A 739 -2.90 28.14 11.45
CA PHE A 739 -3.27 28.26 10.05
C PHE A 739 -3.85 29.64 9.74
N GLY A 740 -4.68 30.18 10.63
CA GLY A 740 -5.33 31.47 10.42
C GLY A 740 -6.01 32.01 11.67
N ILE A 741 -6.71 33.13 11.55
CA ILE A 741 -7.52 33.74 12.60
C ILE A 741 -8.91 34.03 12.04
N LEU A 742 -9.94 33.65 12.78
CA LEU A 742 -11.33 33.99 12.48
C LEU A 742 -11.79 35.08 13.46
N TYR A 743 -12.28 36.19 12.92
CA TYR A 743 -12.81 37.32 13.67
C TYR A 743 -14.28 37.52 13.33
N LEU A 744 -15.14 37.65 14.35
CA LEU A 744 -16.56 37.93 14.25
C LEU A 744 -16.90 39.12 15.16
N GLU A 745 -17.75 40.03 14.69
CA GLU A 745 -18.25 41.16 15.49
C GLU A 745 -19.77 41.32 15.39
N ASN A 746 -20.37 41.89 16.43
CA ASN A 746 -21.77 42.29 16.47
C ASN A 746 -21.86 43.69 17.11
N ASN A 747 -22.53 44.62 16.43
CA ASN A 747 -22.66 46.02 16.81
C ASN A 747 -24.03 46.35 17.41
N LEU A 748 -24.98 45.41 17.39
CA LEU A 748 -26.36 45.58 17.87
C LEU A 748 -26.58 45.02 19.29
N ALA A 749 -25.89 43.94 19.65
CA ALA A 749 -26.12 43.23 20.91
C ALA A 749 -24.83 43.05 21.72
N THR A 750 -24.92 43.36 23.01
CA THR A 750 -23.98 42.84 24.02
C THR A 750 -24.28 41.36 24.23
N ASP A 751 -23.24 40.58 24.50
CA ASP A 751 -23.30 39.14 24.77
C ASP A 751 -23.91 38.30 23.63
N ALA A 752 -23.73 38.73 22.38
CA ALA A 752 -24.23 38.00 21.22
C ALA A 752 -23.58 36.61 21.07
N PHE A 753 -22.36 36.46 21.59
CA PHE A 753 -21.52 35.27 21.55
C PHE A 753 -21.50 34.53 22.90
N SER A 754 -22.67 34.08 23.38
CA SER A 754 -22.79 33.22 24.58
C SER A 754 -21.89 31.99 24.51
N GLU A 755 -21.52 31.40 25.67
CA GLU A 755 -20.66 30.20 25.73
C GLU A 755 -21.14 29.05 24.81
N SER A 756 -22.45 28.78 24.76
CA SER A 756 -23.01 27.75 23.89
C SER A 756 -22.82 28.04 22.40
N ARG A 757 -22.91 29.31 21.98
CA ARG A 757 -22.63 29.71 20.58
C ARG A 757 -21.15 29.68 20.28
N ALA A 758 -20.29 30.09 21.22
CA ALA A 758 -18.85 29.96 21.08
C ALA A 758 -18.40 28.50 20.90
N GLU A 759 -19.01 27.55 21.60
CA GLU A 759 -18.80 26.11 21.40
C GLU A 759 -19.17 25.64 19.99
N ILE A 760 -20.29 26.12 19.44
CA ILE A 760 -20.72 25.80 18.07
C ILE A 760 -19.69 26.29 17.05
N VAL A 761 -19.25 27.54 17.18
CA VAL A 761 -18.24 28.13 16.30
C VAL A 761 -16.90 27.37 16.42
N ASN A 762 -16.53 26.92 17.62
CA ASN A 762 -15.34 26.07 17.86
C ASN A 762 -15.44 24.70 17.18
N LEU A 763 -16.60 24.04 17.26
CA LEU A 763 -16.84 22.74 16.61
C LEU A 763 -16.73 22.88 15.09
N LEU A 764 -17.36 23.90 14.50
CA LEU A 764 -17.29 24.18 13.06
C LEU A 764 -15.86 24.53 12.62
N SER A 765 -15.10 25.28 13.44
CA SER A 765 -13.71 25.66 13.16
C SER A 765 -12.79 24.46 12.94
N SER A 766 -12.97 23.37 13.69
CA SER A 766 -12.18 22.14 13.50
C SER A 766 -12.39 21.51 12.10
N GLN A 767 -13.64 21.51 11.62
CA GLN A 767 -13.99 21.00 10.29
C GLN A 767 -13.57 21.94 9.17
N ILE A 768 -13.61 23.24 9.43
CA ILE A 768 -13.09 24.29 8.56
C ILE A 768 -11.59 24.11 8.33
N SER A 769 -10.79 23.92 9.40
CA SER A 769 -9.35 23.68 9.29
C SER A 769 -9.03 22.50 8.37
N ILE A 770 -9.79 21.41 8.49
CA ILE A 770 -9.59 20.19 7.69
C ILE A 770 -9.97 20.45 6.24
N SER A 771 -11.16 21.01 6.00
CA SER A 771 -11.68 21.25 4.65
C SER A 771 -10.84 22.28 3.88
N LEU A 772 -10.34 23.31 4.57
CA LEU A 772 -9.53 24.37 3.98
C LEU A 772 -8.11 23.88 3.65
N ASN A 773 -7.52 23.02 4.49
CA ASN A 773 -6.26 22.36 4.16
C ASN A 773 -6.41 21.43 2.94
N ASN A 774 -7.52 20.69 2.86
CA ASN A 774 -7.81 19.84 1.70
C ASN A 774 -7.98 20.68 0.43
N ALA A 775 -8.77 21.74 0.47
CA ALA A 775 -8.98 22.63 -0.68
C ALA A 775 -7.69 23.30 -1.17
N ILE A 776 -6.76 23.67 -0.27
CA ILE A 776 -5.45 24.19 -0.63
C ILE A 776 -4.57 23.11 -1.27
N LEU A 777 -4.51 21.90 -0.69
CA LEU A 777 -3.78 20.78 -1.29
C LEU A 777 -4.30 20.46 -2.70
N TYR A 778 -5.61 20.51 -2.92
CA TYR A 778 -6.20 20.36 -4.25
C TYR A 778 -5.83 21.50 -5.20
N SER A 779 -5.84 22.75 -4.73
CA SER A 779 -5.42 23.91 -5.51
C SER A 779 -3.94 23.82 -5.90
N ASP A 780 -3.07 23.42 -4.97
CA ASP A 780 -1.64 23.21 -5.23
C ASP A 780 -1.40 22.09 -6.24
N MET A 781 -2.18 21.00 -6.13
CA MET A 781 -2.14 19.90 -7.10
C MET A 781 -2.62 20.33 -8.49
N GLU A 782 -3.66 21.18 -8.57
CA GLU A 782 -4.15 21.73 -9.84
C GLU A 782 -3.13 22.70 -10.46
N GLU A 783 -2.50 23.55 -9.65
CA GLU A 783 -1.44 24.46 -10.10
C GLU A 783 -0.20 23.69 -10.58
N MET A 784 0.18 22.63 -9.86
CA MET A 784 1.24 21.73 -10.28
C MET A 784 0.89 20.99 -11.58
N ALA A 785 -0.35 20.50 -11.73
CA ALA A 785 -0.82 19.90 -12.97
C ALA A 785 -0.81 20.90 -14.15
N LYS A 786 -1.23 22.15 -13.93
CA LYS A 786 -1.11 23.24 -14.91
C LYS A 786 0.33 23.60 -15.23
N SER A 787 1.24 23.48 -14.28
CA SER A 787 2.67 23.65 -14.52
C SER A 787 3.19 22.52 -15.42
N PHE A 788 2.85 21.26 -15.11
CA PHE A 788 3.22 20.10 -15.94
C PHE A 788 2.65 20.16 -17.35
N SER A 789 1.41 20.66 -17.53
CA SER A 789 0.84 20.85 -18.87
C SER A 789 1.59 21.89 -19.72
N ARG A 790 2.44 22.74 -19.13
CA ARG A 790 3.32 23.65 -19.91
C ARG A 790 4.51 22.91 -20.54
N PHE A 791 4.86 21.73 -20.03
CA PHE A 791 6.00 20.93 -20.49
C PHE A 791 5.60 19.81 -21.45
N VAL A 792 4.31 19.60 -21.69
CA VAL A 792 3.78 18.65 -22.67
C VAL A 792 2.96 19.39 -23.72
N PRO A 793 3.37 19.39 -25.01
CA PRO A 793 2.62 20.07 -26.06
C PRO A 793 1.18 19.53 -26.15
N GLY A 794 0.18 20.42 -26.16
CA GLY A 794 -1.23 19.99 -26.28
C GLY A 794 -1.50 19.17 -27.55
N GLN A 795 -0.85 19.52 -28.66
CA GLN A 795 -0.93 18.76 -29.92
C GLN A 795 -0.41 17.32 -29.79
N PHE A 796 0.56 17.05 -28.91
CA PHE A 796 1.04 15.69 -28.66
C PHE A 796 -0.06 14.82 -28.02
N LEU A 797 -0.87 15.40 -27.12
CA LEU A 797 -2.01 14.72 -26.50
C LEU A 797 -3.12 14.43 -27.52
N GLU A 798 -3.38 15.39 -28.42
CA GLU A 798 -4.34 15.22 -29.51
C GLU A 798 -3.93 14.08 -30.46
N PHE A 799 -2.65 13.97 -30.81
CA PHE A 799 -2.15 12.85 -31.62
C PHE A 799 -2.26 11.49 -30.93
N LEU A 800 -2.24 11.47 -29.59
CA LEU A 800 -2.49 10.26 -28.79
C LEU A 800 -3.98 10.00 -28.54
N GLY A 801 -4.88 10.88 -29.00
CA GLY A 801 -6.32 10.78 -28.74
C GLY A 801 -6.70 11.00 -27.28
N LYS A 802 -5.86 11.70 -26.51
CA LYS A 802 -6.05 11.95 -25.07
C LYS A 802 -6.42 13.41 -24.83
N LYS A 803 -7.34 13.67 -23.90
CA LYS A 803 -7.79 15.04 -23.61
C LYS A 803 -6.87 15.80 -22.65
N ASN A 804 -6.12 15.07 -21.83
CA ASN A 804 -5.21 15.65 -20.84
C ASN A 804 -4.09 14.64 -20.50
N ILE A 805 -3.06 15.15 -19.82
CA ILE A 805 -1.88 14.37 -19.43
C ILE A 805 -2.20 13.24 -18.43
N GLN A 806 -3.31 13.32 -17.70
CA GLN A 806 -3.70 12.34 -16.67
C GLN A 806 -4.28 11.07 -17.30
N GLU A 807 -4.71 11.13 -18.56
CA GLU A 807 -5.21 9.98 -19.34
C GLU A 807 -4.09 9.18 -20.03
N ILE A 808 -2.84 9.65 -19.93
CA ILE A 808 -1.68 8.96 -20.49
C ILE A 808 -1.26 7.84 -19.54
N SER A 809 -1.21 6.62 -20.08
CA SER A 809 -0.63 5.45 -19.41
C SER A 809 0.65 5.02 -20.12
N ALA A 810 1.58 4.43 -19.36
CA ALA A 810 2.78 3.86 -19.95
C ALA A 810 2.41 2.74 -20.93
N GLY A 811 2.88 2.86 -22.18
CA GLY A 811 2.52 1.94 -23.26
C GLY A 811 1.42 2.43 -24.20
N ASP A 812 0.79 3.59 -23.92
CA ASP A 812 -0.09 4.24 -24.88
C ASP A 812 0.66 4.54 -26.18
N ALA A 813 0.16 4.00 -27.29
CA ALA A 813 0.71 4.21 -28.62
C ALA A 813 -0.43 4.35 -29.62
N MET A 814 -0.34 5.36 -30.48
CA MET A 814 -1.28 5.57 -31.57
C MET A 814 -0.52 5.67 -32.90
N PRO A 815 -0.83 4.82 -33.89
CA PRO A 815 -0.20 4.91 -35.19
C PRO A 815 -0.70 6.17 -35.90
N HIS A 816 0.23 7.07 -36.24
CA HIS A 816 -0.08 8.30 -36.97
C HIS A 816 0.94 8.53 -38.08
N LYS A 817 0.48 9.00 -39.24
CA LYS A 817 1.37 9.37 -40.35
C LYS A 817 1.81 10.81 -40.15
N MET A 818 3.09 11.02 -39.85
CA MET A 818 3.65 12.34 -39.55
C MET A 818 4.93 12.60 -40.33
N THR A 819 5.25 13.89 -40.50
CA THR A 819 6.51 14.34 -41.10
C THR A 819 7.48 14.74 -39.99
N ILE A 820 8.67 14.15 -39.97
CA ILE A 820 9.72 14.50 -39.01
C ILE A 820 10.62 15.57 -39.63
N LEU A 821 10.74 16.72 -38.96
CA LEU A 821 11.63 17.82 -39.34
C LEU A 821 12.82 17.88 -38.39
N PHE A 822 14.03 17.74 -38.93
CA PHE A 822 15.27 18.05 -38.22
C PHE A 822 15.80 19.40 -38.70
N SER A 823 16.10 20.30 -37.77
CA SER A 823 16.72 21.60 -38.06
C SER A 823 17.87 21.83 -37.09
N ASP A 824 19.02 22.24 -37.64
CA ASP A 824 20.25 22.47 -36.89
C ASP A 824 20.76 23.89 -37.18
N ILE A 825 21.25 24.56 -36.15
CA ILE A 825 21.85 25.89 -36.28
C ILE A 825 23.32 25.69 -36.67
N ARG A 826 23.66 26.07 -37.89
CA ARG A 826 25.03 25.94 -38.41
C ARG A 826 26.02 26.64 -37.48
N ASP A 827 27.07 25.91 -37.11
CA ASP A 827 28.19 26.41 -36.31
C ASP A 827 27.81 26.95 -34.92
N PHE A 828 26.70 26.46 -34.34
CA PHE A 828 26.18 26.96 -33.08
C PHE A 828 27.19 26.94 -31.93
N THR A 829 28.02 25.90 -31.84
CA THR A 829 29.04 25.76 -30.78
C THR A 829 29.98 26.98 -30.76
N ASN A 830 30.59 27.32 -31.89
CA ASN A 830 31.51 28.45 -32.01
C ASN A 830 30.84 29.82 -31.81
N ILE A 831 29.54 29.93 -32.14
CA ILE A 831 28.75 31.14 -31.90
C ILE A 831 28.46 31.28 -30.40
N SER A 832 28.06 30.19 -29.75
CA SER A 832 27.67 30.15 -28.34
C SER A 832 28.84 30.42 -27.38
N GLU A 833 30.05 29.95 -27.71
CA GLU A 833 31.27 30.18 -26.91
C GLU A 833 31.71 31.65 -26.89
N LYS A 834 31.21 32.47 -27.83
CA LYS A 834 31.51 33.89 -27.95
C LYS A 834 30.41 34.79 -27.35
N MET A 835 29.32 34.21 -26.85
CA MET A 835 28.18 34.92 -26.27
C MET A 835 28.16 34.75 -24.76
N ASP A 836 27.69 35.77 -24.05
CA ASP A 836 27.30 35.58 -22.64
C ASP A 836 25.98 34.78 -22.55
N VAL A 837 25.65 34.33 -21.35
CA VAL A 837 24.45 33.51 -21.12
C VAL A 837 23.17 34.22 -21.60
N LYS A 838 23.08 35.54 -21.42
CA LYS A 838 21.88 36.32 -21.77
C LYS A 838 21.74 36.48 -23.28
N ASP A 839 22.85 36.74 -23.97
CA ASP A 839 22.91 36.89 -25.43
C ASP A 839 22.66 35.55 -26.13
N ASN A 840 23.18 34.44 -25.60
CA ASN A 840 22.92 33.10 -26.11
C ASN A 840 21.43 32.73 -25.98
N PHE A 841 20.82 32.95 -24.81
CA PHE A 841 19.38 32.78 -24.63
C PHE A 841 18.57 33.70 -25.55
N GLY A 842 19.00 34.95 -25.75
CA GLY A 842 18.37 35.89 -26.68
C GLY A 842 18.41 35.41 -28.14
N PHE A 843 19.55 34.87 -28.58
CA PHE A 843 19.74 34.30 -29.91
C PHE A 843 18.84 33.09 -30.16
N LEU A 844 18.81 32.12 -29.23
CA LEU A 844 17.94 30.95 -29.31
C LEU A 844 16.47 31.34 -29.36
N ASN A 845 16.03 32.25 -28.48
CA ASN A 845 14.65 32.74 -28.47
C ASN A 845 14.27 33.46 -29.78
N SER A 846 15.20 34.19 -30.41
CA SER A 846 14.97 34.84 -31.70
C SER A 846 14.76 33.82 -32.83
N TYR A 847 15.55 32.74 -32.85
CA TYR A 847 15.38 31.64 -33.78
C TYR A 847 14.03 30.92 -33.57
N MET A 848 13.70 30.56 -32.32
CA MET A 848 12.45 29.87 -32.00
C MET A 848 11.22 30.72 -32.31
N LYS A 849 11.27 32.04 -32.09
CA LYS A 849 10.20 32.98 -32.45
C LYS A 849 9.87 32.99 -33.94
N ARG A 850 10.79 32.54 -34.81
CA ARG A 850 10.57 32.41 -36.26
C ARG A 850 10.10 31.02 -36.66
N MET A 851 10.65 29.98 -36.04
CA MET A 851 10.38 28.58 -36.38
C MET A 851 9.09 28.05 -35.77
N GLU A 852 8.87 28.30 -34.48
CA GLU A 852 7.74 27.74 -33.72
C GLU A 852 6.36 28.13 -34.29
N PRO A 853 6.11 29.38 -34.72
CA PRO A 853 4.82 29.73 -35.32
C PRO A 853 4.53 28.98 -36.63
N ILE A 854 5.55 28.67 -37.42
CA ILE A 854 5.40 27.94 -38.69
C ILE A 854 5.04 26.48 -38.41
N ILE A 855 5.69 25.86 -37.41
CA ILE A 855 5.41 24.49 -36.98
C ILE A 855 3.97 24.40 -36.44
N LYS A 856 3.58 25.31 -35.53
CA LYS A 856 2.22 25.35 -34.98
C LYS A 856 1.14 25.61 -36.04
N LYS A 857 1.42 26.48 -37.03
CA LYS A 857 0.49 26.76 -38.14
C LYS A 857 0.20 25.52 -39.01
N ASN A 858 1.12 24.55 -39.04
CA ASN A 858 0.97 23.31 -39.78
C ASN A 858 0.65 22.13 -38.83
N GLU A 859 0.03 22.40 -37.68
CA GLU A 859 -0.42 21.39 -36.70
C GLU A 859 0.71 20.50 -36.16
N GLY A 860 1.95 20.95 -36.25
CA GLY A 860 3.12 20.27 -35.67
C GLY A 860 3.41 20.74 -34.24
N PHE A 861 4.25 19.96 -33.54
CA PHE A 861 4.85 20.34 -32.26
C PHE A 861 6.34 20.04 -32.25
N ILE A 862 7.06 20.62 -31.29
CA ILE A 862 8.49 20.37 -31.08
C ILE A 862 8.61 19.25 -30.04
N ASP A 863 9.18 18.11 -30.44
CA ASP A 863 9.40 16.95 -29.56
C ASP A 863 10.50 17.23 -28.54
N LYS A 864 11.67 17.70 -29.00
CA LYS A 864 12.80 18.04 -28.14
C LYS A 864 13.74 19.05 -28.76
N PHE A 865 14.40 19.82 -27.90
CA PHE A 865 15.59 20.59 -28.25
C PHE A 865 16.82 19.74 -27.92
N ILE A 866 17.79 19.70 -28.83
CA ILE A 866 19.02 18.92 -28.68
C ILE A 866 20.17 19.90 -28.86
N GLY A 867 21.01 20.07 -27.83
CA GLY A 867 22.12 21.02 -27.83
C GLY A 867 22.64 21.29 -26.44
#